data_AF-A0A060YJI1-F1
#
_entry.id   AF-A0A060YJI1-F1
#
_cell.length_a   1.000
_cell.length_b   1.000
_cell.length_c   1.000
_cell.angle_alpha   90.00
_cell.angle_beta   90.00
_cell.angle_gamma   90.00
#
_symmetry.space_group_name_H-M   'P 1'
#
loop_
_entity.id
_entity.type
_entity.pdbx_description
1 polymer ?
#
loop_
_entity_poly.entity_id
_entity_poly.type
_entity_poly.pdbx_seq_one_letter_code
_entity_poly.pdbx_strand_id
1 'polypeptide(L)'
;FSSCIQFQANLNMGGVTGWVRFDSTNQTATVNVTGTGTCDSTLNFSLSVFPVMFGHFAQPCLEANLGASIFTFTIDPFSSNTTVNMSSLFKQRSNLEDLSLTLETCNGTKACTVISGQTTVQTWQARFFSSVAGDIYIRQSIGQTHTRSSARDCKALLDSLEPSSLTQLGELKVGSPLTPVKSRLDLASFSSNTRFALLKLGSLSYMCAEIIQMDRKEVSALVNMRGVKGYFLFRQDSPFEVTKLRVNLTNLGSRVGPYHIHHFPTPPMRSPPQTTCSNDNVGGHWNPFGMDTKDPTYPSGPGSTHDRYEVGDLSARHGSLEGKAVMEAVFTDFNLPLFGQNSIVGRSVVIHRPDGTRFLCAYISYPGEVHVARATFRHPVVGMVQFVQLKSNPLSDVTVFMDLSYGRPSETATRNHHWHIHMYPISSETDADKGRCGTTGDHWNPFNVNTKDLSYALHCGPSRPFSCEVGDLSKKHSTLDLGTRVGGASAKHFFTDTTSWLSLPARSGSMIGRSVVIHSAEGAAPRIACANLTEVRMPAAVLGPWHGPGVSRGQIRFSQAFPQGPTMMDVSLAGLSSRAGGYHVHMLPISTTGEPCSDSNVMDHFNPFSWNVSASPAPGSGTVDEYEAGDISGKFGMLTDQNQTQTQYLDGNMPMTGPNSIVGRSLVVHYTNGSRMRCADVLAENATDGHWVFAKAVFKSTVTGTVTLSQQTFLDGSYSDITLEVDVRASQVLDVSMHGPLASVQSLLIDTTTKNGHIVIVI
;
A
#
# COMPACT_ATOMS: atom_id res chain seq x y z
N PHE A 1 -6.87 23.41 33.53
CA PHE A 1 -5.84 22.55 32.94
C PHE A 1 -5.62 21.37 33.87
N SER A 2 -6.10 20.19 33.50
CA SER A 2 -5.80 18.98 34.29
C SER A 2 -4.35 18.63 34.00
N SER A 3 -3.42 19.00 34.88
CA SER A 3 -2.04 18.53 34.80
C SER A 3 -2.09 17.01 34.75
N CYS A 4 -1.51 16.39 33.72
CA CYS A 4 -1.42 14.92 33.68
C CYS A 4 -0.68 14.47 34.94
N ILE A 5 -1.38 13.71 35.79
CA ILE A 5 -0.91 13.35 37.13
C ILE A 5 0.15 12.24 37.04
N GLN A 6 0.05 11.41 35.99
CA GLN A 6 0.94 10.27 35.78
C GLN A 6 1.38 10.16 34.31
N PHE A 7 2.64 9.81 34.11
CA PHE A 7 3.22 9.49 32.80
C PHE A 7 3.81 8.09 32.82
N GLN A 8 3.83 7.41 31.67
CA GLN A 8 4.39 6.08 31.54
C GLN A 8 5.24 5.94 30.28
N ALA A 9 6.40 5.30 30.45
CA ALA A 9 7.33 4.90 29.40
C ALA A 9 7.45 3.38 29.39
N ASN A 10 6.99 2.72 28.32
CA ASN A 10 7.11 1.26 28.18
C ASN A 10 8.33 0.92 27.32
N LEU A 11 9.20 0.04 27.82
CA LEU A 11 10.44 -0.36 27.16
C LEU A 11 10.28 -1.76 26.56
N ASN A 12 10.70 -1.89 25.30
CA ASN A 12 10.89 -3.16 24.58
C ASN A 12 11.88 -2.89 23.43
N MET A 13 13.16 -2.70 23.80
CA MET A 13 14.22 -2.35 22.86
C MET A 13 15.59 -2.67 23.48
N GLY A 14 16.59 -2.99 22.65
CA GLY A 14 17.98 -3.14 23.09
C GLY A 14 18.21 -4.26 24.09
N GLY A 15 17.35 -5.28 24.13
CA GLY A 15 17.35 -6.35 25.13
C GLY A 15 16.64 -5.99 26.46
N VAL A 16 16.13 -4.77 26.59
CA VAL A 16 15.48 -4.26 27.81
C VAL A 16 13.97 -4.28 27.65
N THR A 17 13.28 -4.83 28.66
CA THR A 17 11.81 -4.80 28.74
C THR A 17 11.35 -4.24 30.09
N GLY A 18 10.16 -3.63 30.12
CA GLY A 18 9.55 -3.14 31.35
C GLY A 18 8.92 -1.76 31.19
N TRP A 19 8.90 -0.97 32.26
CA TRP A 19 8.32 0.36 32.26
C TRP A 19 8.94 1.29 33.31
N VAL A 20 8.78 2.59 33.09
CA VAL A 20 9.01 3.64 34.07
C VAL A 20 7.73 4.48 34.19
N ARG A 21 7.26 4.70 35.41
CA ARG A 21 6.10 5.56 35.70
C ARG A 21 6.56 6.79 36.45
N PHE A 22 6.15 7.96 35.97
CA PHE A 22 6.41 9.23 36.64
C PHE A 22 5.11 9.74 37.24
N ASP A 23 5.16 10.21 38.48
CA ASP A 23 4.06 10.83 39.20
C ASP A 23 4.43 12.29 39.47
N SER A 24 3.72 13.21 38.81
CA SER A 24 3.99 14.65 38.93
C SER A 24 3.49 15.24 40.25
N THR A 25 2.53 14.59 40.91
CA THR A 25 1.98 15.03 42.21
C THR A 25 2.91 14.63 43.35
N ASN A 26 3.33 13.37 43.36
CA ASN A 26 4.28 12.86 44.34
C ASN A 26 5.74 13.24 43.99
N GLN A 27 5.96 13.76 42.78
CA GLN A 27 7.27 14.10 42.24
C GLN A 27 8.25 12.92 42.31
N THR A 28 7.82 11.75 41.86
CA THR A 28 8.59 10.50 41.91
C THR A 28 8.60 9.78 40.57
N ALA A 29 9.61 8.95 40.33
CA ALA A 29 9.58 7.93 39.28
C ALA A 29 9.72 6.54 39.88
N THR A 30 8.89 5.59 39.43
CA THR A 30 8.99 4.17 39.78
C THR A 30 9.46 3.40 38.55
N VAL A 31 10.51 2.60 38.72
CA VAL A 31 11.17 1.86 37.64
C VAL A 31 10.93 0.36 37.82
N ASN A 32 10.54 -0.33 36.74
CA ASN A 32 10.45 -1.78 36.70
C ASN A 32 10.96 -2.26 35.34
N VAL A 33 12.24 -2.65 35.28
CA VAL A 33 12.90 -3.05 34.05
C VAL A 33 13.68 -4.35 34.24
N THR A 34 13.84 -5.10 33.16
CA THR A 34 14.64 -6.33 33.10
C THR A 34 15.51 -6.31 31.85
N GLY A 35 16.50 -7.21 31.79
CA GLY A 35 17.42 -7.29 30.63
C GLY A 35 18.50 -6.20 30.62
N THR A 36 18.80 -5.59 31.77
CA THR A 36 19.79 -4.52 31.90
C THR A 36 21.23 -5.00 32.02
N GLY A 37 21.44 -6.31 32.16
CA GLY A 37 22.74 -6.90 32.50
C GLY A 37 23.08 -6.77 34.00
N THR A 38 24.28 -7.20 34.37
CA THR A 38 24.85 -7.09 35.73
C THR A 38 25.83 -5.93 35.80
N CYS A 39 25.58 -4.97 36.69
CA CYS A 39 26.42 -3.80 36.94
C CYS A 39 27.08 -3.90 38.33
N ASP A 40 28.26 -3.32 38.52
CA ASP A 40 28.81 -3.00 39.85
C ASP A 40 28.28 -1.65 40.39
N SER A 41 27.49 -0.93 39.57
CA SER A 41 27.06 0.46 39.76
C SER A 41 25.57 0.67 39.41
N THR A 42 25.13 1.93 39.40
CA THR A 42 23.75 2.34 39.11
C THR A 42 23.42 2.32 37.62
N LEU A 43 22.16 2.04 37.26
CA LEU A 43 21.65 2.21 35.90
C LEU A 43 21.37 3.69 35.62
N ASN A 44 21.75 4.15 34.43
CA ASN A 44 21.60 5.52 34.00
C ASN A 44 20.37 5.69 33.10
N PHE A 45 19.56 6.68 33.43
CA PHE A 45 18.42 7.11 32.64
C PHE A 45 18.61 8.55 32.19
N SER A 46 18.15 8.86 30.98
CA SER A 46 18.09 10.21 30.46
C SER A 46 16.74 10.50 29.80
N LEU A 47 16.30 11.74 29.95
CA LEU A 47 15.18 12.31 29.21
C LEU A 47 15.74 13.17 28.09
N SER A 48 15.27 12.94 26.87
CA SER A 48 15.67 13.72 25.69
C SER A 48 14.47 14.37 25.01
N VAL A 49 14.78 15.38 24.21
CA VAL A 49 13.83 16.37 23.68
C VAL A 49 12.80 15.78 22.72
N PHE A 50 13.18 14.83 21.88
CA PHE A 50 12.33 14.35 20.79
C PHE A 50 11.79 12.94 21.06
N PRO A 51 10.53 12.67 20.69
CA PRO A 51 9.96 11.33 20.80
C PRO A 51 10.65 10.35 19.84
N VAL A 52 10.68 9.08 20.23
CA VAL A 52 11.15 7.97 19.39
C VAL A 52 10.19 7.79 18.22
N MET A 53 10.73 7.62 17.02
CA MET A 53 9.98 7.12 15.85
C MET A 53 10.22 5.62 15.71
N PHE A 54 9.23 4.80 16.08
CA PHE A 54 9.39 3.35 16.25
C PHE A 54 9.56 2.61 14.91
N GLY A 55 10.66 1.88 14.75
CA GLY A 55 10.98 1.11 13.53
C GLY A 55 11.44 1.95 12.32
N HIS A 56 11.70 3.25 12.51
CA HIS A 56 12.18 4.12 11.44
C HIS A 56 13.71 4.07 11.25
N PHE A 57 14.46 3.75 12.29
CA PHE A 57 15.92 3.79 12.29
C PHE A 57 16.50 2.51 12.88
N ALA A 58 17.66 2.07 12.38
CA ALA A 58 18.40 0.93 12.95
C ALA A 58 18.89 1.22 14.37
N GLN A 59 19.21 2.49 14.66
CA GLN A 59 19.65 2.95 15.99
C GLN A 59 18.77 4.13 16.44
N PRO A 60 17.54 3.87 16.91
CA PRO A 60 16.59 4.94 17.24
C PRO A 60 17.02 5.78 18.44
N CYS A 61 17.86 5.25 19.34
CA CYS A 61 18.25 5.90 20.58
C CYS A 61 19.46 6.84 20.49
N LEU A 62 19.97 7.09 19.27
CA LEU A 62 21.06 8.05 19.07
C LEU A 62 20.61 9.48 19.37
N GLU A 63 21.54 10.31 19.84
CA GLU A 63 21.29 11.73 20.09
C GLU A 63 20.84 12.48 18.82
N ALA A 64 21.32 12.07 17.64
CA ALA A 64 20.85 12.62 16.36
C ALA A 64 19.33 12.41 16.14
N ASN A 65 18.75 11.38 16.77
CA ASN A 65 17.33 11.06 16.67
C ASN A 65 16.51 11.63 17.84
N LEU A 66 17.02 11.56 19.06
CA LEU A 66 16.30 11.95 20.29
C LEU A 66 16.60 13.38 20.76
N GLY A 67 17.66 13.99 20.23
CA GLY A 67 18.19 15.26 20.71
C GLY A 67 18.96 15.11 22.02
N ALA A 68 19.54 16.24 22.46
CA ALA A 68 20.32 16.30 23.69
C ALA A 68 19.50 15.86 24.91
N SER A 69 20.18 15.22 25.86
CA SER A 69 19.60 14.91 27.16
C SER A 69 19.31 16.20 27.94
N ILE A 70 18.08 16.36 28.41
CA ILE A 70 17.64 17.51 29.21
C ILE A 70 17.58 17.20 30.70
N PHE A 71 17.58 15.92 31.08
CA PHE A 71 17.56 15.50 32.48
C PHE A 71 18.12 14.08 32.59
N THR A 72 18.84 13.78 33.66
CA THR A 72 19.36 12.44 33.95
C THR A 72 19.05 12.06 35.39
N PHE A 73 18.86 10.76 35.61
CA PHE A 73 18.74 10.19 36.94
C PHE A 73 19.30 8.78 36.93
N THR A 74 19.64 8.28 38.12
CA THR A 74 20.17 6.94 38.28
C THR A 74 19.33 6.13 39.24
N ILE A 75 19.38 4.81 39.10
CA ILE A 75 18.76 3.89 40.06
C ILE A 75 19.75 2.79 40.42
N ASP A 76 19.78 2.41 41.68
CA ASP A 76 20.49 1.22 42.12
C ASP A 76 19.63 -0.01 41.79
N PRO A 77 20.04 -0.88 40.84
CA PRO A 77 19.25 -2.05 40.46
C PRO A 77 19.14 -3.11 41.58
N PHE A 78 19.98 -3.03 42.63
CA PHE A 78 19.98 -3.95 43.77
C PHE A 78 19.17 -3.44 44.97
N SER A 79 18.71 -2.20 44.92
CA SER A 79 17.86 -1.61 45.95
C SER A 79 16.45 -2.21 45.89
N SER A 80 15.87 -2.53 47.06
CA SER A 80 14.45 -2.89 47.17
C SER A 80 13.52 -1.70 46.92
N ASN A 81 14.04 -0.47 47.01
CA ASN A 81 13.32 0.75 46.68
C ASN A 81 13.54 1.11 45.21
N THR A 82 12.50 0.92 44.41
CA THR A 82 12.47 1.24 42.97
C THR A 82 11.98 2.66 42.66
N THR A 83 11.78 3.48 43.70
CA THR A 83 11.24 4.83 43.60
C THR A 83 12.33 5.88 43.76
N VAL A 84 12.42 6.78 42.79
CA VAL A 84 13.41 7.85 42.70
C VAL A 84 12.73 9.21 42.84
N ASN A 85 13.35 10.14 43.56
CA ASN A 85 12.87 11.51 43.72
C ASN A 85 13.09 12.31 42.43
N MET A 86 12.02 12.91 41.89
CA MET A 86 11.97 13.70 40.66
C MET A 86 11.58 15.16 40.89
N SER A 87 11.73 15.66 42.11
CA SER A 87 11.35 17.05 42.46
C SER A 87 12.11 18.11 41.66
N SER A 88 13.38 17.87 41.32
CA SER A 88 14.15 18.76 40.44
C SER A 88 13.61 18.80 39.01
N LEU A 89 13.21 17.64 38.46
CA LEU A 89 12.59 17.53 37.14
C LEU A 89 11.25 18.27 37.10
N PHE A 90 10.35 17.98 38.04
CA PHE A 90 9.00 18.54 38.03
C PHE A 90 8.93 20.03 38.40
N LYS A 91 9.98 20.57 39.05
CA LYS A 91 10.16 22.03 39.19
C LYS A 91 10.46 22.71 37.85
N GLN A 92 11.14 22.03 36.94
CA GLN A 92 11.52 22.57 35.63
C GLN A 92 10.45 22.29 34.57
N ARG A 93 9.82 21.12 34.62
CA ARG A 93 8.86 20.65 33.62
C ARG A 93 7.72 19.89 34.29
N SER A 94 6.51 20.45 34.20
CA SER A 94 5.29 19.80 34.71
C SER A 94 4.72 18.74 33.77
N ASN A 95 5.07 18.79 32.47
CA ASN A 95 4.64 17.83 31.46
C ASN A 95 5.86 17.12 30.86
N LEU A 96 5.80 15.78 30.84
CA LEU A 96 6.83 14.91 30.26
C LEU A 96 6.39 14.23 28.96
N GLU A 97 5.15 14.45 28.52
CA GLU A 97 4.60 13.87 27.31
C GLU A 97 5.45 14.24 26.08
N ASP A 98 5.61 13.26 25.19
CA ASP A 98 6.40 13.34 23.96
C ASP A 98 7.91 13.57 24.15
N LEU A 99 8.42 13.46 25.38
CA LEU A 99 9.86 13.26 25.60
C LEU A 99 10.21 11.80 25.38
N SER A 100 11.45 11.52 25.04
CA SER A 100 11.96 10.15 25.06
C SER A 100 12.66 9.84 26.37
N LEU A 101 12.43 8.66 26.92
CA LEU A 101 13.25 8.07 27.96
C LEU A 101 14.30 7.17 27.31
N THR A 102 15.56 7.33 27.68
CA THR A 102 16.64 6.39 27.34
C THR A 102 17.17 5.75 28.61
N LEU A 103 17.36 4.44 28.59
CA LEU A 103 18.06 3.65 29.59
C LEU A 103 19.37 3.13 28.96
N GLU A 104 20.47 3.31 29.66
CA GLU A 104 21.75 2.68 29.31
C GLU A 104 21.97 1.45 30.20
N THR A 105 22.09 0.29 29.55
CA THR A 105 22.35 -0.99 30.23
C THR A 105 23.78 -1.05 30.76
N CYS A 106 24.06 -2.03 31.62
CA CYS A 106 25.39 -2.27 32.19
C CYS A 106 26.47 -2.51 31.12
N ASN A 107 26.06 -2.99 29.95
CA ASN A 107 26.96 -3.27 28.84
C ASN A 107 27.03 -2.12 27.82
N GLY A 108 26.51 -0.94 28.15
CA GLY A 108 26.52 0.26 27.29
C GLY A 108 25.49 0.25 26.16
N THR A 109 24.63 -0.78 26.06
CA THR A 109 23.51 -0.80 25.10
C THR A 109 22.44 0.18 25.54
N LYS A 110 21.89 0.97 24.62
CA LYS A 110 20.83 1.94 24.89
C LYS A 110 19.47 1.41 24.45
N ALA A 111 18.50 1.50 25.35
CA ALA A 111 17.09 1.25 25.07
C ALA A 111 16.32 2.55 25.23
N CYS A 112 15.39 2.86 24.33
CA CYS A 112 14.62 4.08 24.40
C CYS A 112 13.15 3.88 24.05
N THR A 113 12.31 4.80 24.54
CA THR A 113 10.88 4.81 24.29
C THR A 113 10.30 6.21 24.46
N VAL A 114 9.03 6.40 24.10
CA VAL A 114 8.29 7.66 24.30
C VAL A 114 7.62 7.64 25.67
N ILE A 115 7.67 8.77 26.37
CA ILE A 115 6.87 9.04 27.56
C ILE A 115 5.47 9.45 27.12
N SER A 116 4.48 8.67 27.52
CA SER A 116 3.07 8.91 27.22
C SER A 116 2.31 9.40 28.47
N GLY A 117 1.43 10.39 28.29
CA GLY A 117 0.47 10.78 29.32
C GLY A 117 -0.78 9.89 29.31
N GLN A 118 -1.75 10.21 30.17
CA GLN A 118 -3.07 9.56 30.18
C GLN A 118 -4.03 10.13 29.14
N THR A 119 -3.66 11.24 28.49
CA THR A 119 -4.50 11.91 27.49
C THR A 119 -4.24 11.35 26.10
N THR A 120 -5.29 11.25 25.29
CA THR A 120 -5.14 11.02 23.86
C THR A 120 -4.53 12.24 23.18
N VAL A 121 -3.47 12.02 22.41
CA VAL A 121 -2.79 13.05 21.62
C VAL A 121 -3.25 12.97 20.16
N GLN A 122 -3.55 14.13 19.58
CA GLN A 122 -3.78 14.29 18.15
C GLN A 122 -2.52 14.89 17.51
N THR A 123 -2.18 14.42 16.31
CA THR A 123 -1.00 14.85 15.57
C THR A 123 -1.42 15.57 14.30
N TRP A 124 -0.75 16.68 13.99
CA TRP A 124 -0.83 17.38 12.71
C TRP A 124 0.56 17.49 12.12
N GLN A 125 0.62 17.66 10.80
CA GLN A 125 1.84 17.78 10.03
C GLN A 125 1.77 19.01 9.13
N ALA A 126 2.87 19.72 9.04
CA ALA A 126 3.13 20.67 7.96
C ALA A 126 4.48 20.34 7.33
N ARG A 127 4.58 20.45 6.01
CA ARG A 127 5.81 20.13 5.28
C ARG A 127 6.27 21.30 4.44
N PHE A 128 7.56 21.63 4.56
CA PHE A 128 8.23 22.60 3.73
C PHE A 128 9.16 21.88 2.75
N PHE A 129 9.35 22.46 1.55
CA PHE A 129 10.02 21.79 0.43
C PHE A 129 11.13 22.63 -0.24
N SER A 130 11.37 23.86 0.21
CA SER A 130 12.22 24.82 -0.52
C SER A 130 13.43 25.23 0.32
N SER A 131 13.68 26.54 0.49
CA SER A 131 14.83 27.08 1.23
C SER A 131 15.01 26.49 2.62
N VAL A 132 13.89 26.09 3.24
CA VAL A 132 13.86 25.16 4.37
C VAL A 132 13.00 23.98 3.94
N ALA A 133 13.50 22.76 4.15
CA ALA A 133 12.81 21.53 3.80
C ALA A 133 12.76 20.58 5.00
N GLY A 134 11.60 19.94 5.20
CA GLY A 134 11.38 19.02 6.29
C GLY A 134 9.95 19.07 6.84
N ASP A 135 9.74 18.29 7.90
CA ASP A 135 8.45 18.12 8.55
C ASP A 135 8.38 18.88 9.88
N ILE A 136 7.25 19.53 10.12
CA ILE A 136 6.82 20.02 11.42
C ILE A 136 5.70 19.09 11.90
N TYR A 137 5.89 18.51 13.07
CA TYR A 137 4.83 17.77 13.77
C TYR A 137 4.30 18.63 14.91
N ILE A 138 2.99 18.79 14.94
CA ILE A 138 2.27 19.49 16.01
C ILE A 138 1.49 18.43 16.78
N ARG A 139 1.63 18.38 18.10
CA ARG A 139 0.98 17.38 18.96
C ARG A 139 0.20 18.07 20.06
N GLN A 140 -1.07 17.72 20.22
CA GLN A 140 -1.99 18.36 21.18
C GLN A 140 -2.90 17.32 21.84
N SER A 141 -3.10 17.41 23.15
CA SER A 141 -4.07 16.60 23.89
C SER A 141 -5.51 17.01 23.54
N ILE A 142 -6.41 16.05 23.30
CA ILE A 142 -7.77 16.27 22.77
C ILE A 142 -8.64 17.12 23.72
N GLY A 143 -9.38 18.12 23.18
CA GLY A 143 -10.36 18.89 23.96
C GLY A 143 -11.01 20.15 23.37
N GLN A 144 -10.81 20.57 22.10
CA GLN A 144 -11.44 21.80 21.58
C GLN A 144 -11.87 21.73 20.10
N THR A 145 -13.00 22.37 19.82
CA THR A 145 -13.72 22.45 18.54
C THR A 145 -13.14 23.47 17.54
N HIS A 146 -13.39 23.22 16.25
CA HIS A 146 -12.82 23.89 15.09
C HIS A 146 -13.60 25.13 14.61
N THR A 147 -12.90 26.18 14.18
CA THR A 147 -13.37 27.13 13.15
C THR A 147 -12.23 27.50 12.18
N ARG A 148 -12.57 27.75 10.90
CA ARG A 148 -11.62 27.76 9.76
C ARG A 148 -11.10 29.16 9.42
N SER A 149 -9.81 29.25 9.08
CA SER A 149 -9.25 30.38 8.30
C SER A 149 -9.92 30.50 6.92
N SER A 150 -10.08 31.72 6.42
CA SER A 150 -10.69 32.02 5.11
C SER A 150 -9.74 31.91 3.91
N ALA A 151 -8.41 31.91 4.13
CA ALA A 151 -7.42 31.80 3.07
C ALA A 151 -7.45 30.42 2.43
N ARG A 152 -7.53 30.35 1.09
CA ARG A 152 -7.69 29.09 0.35
C ARG A 152 -6.41 28.28 0.25
N ASP A 153 -5.27 28.94 0.10
CA ASP A 153 -3.94 28.35 -0.05
C ASP A 153 -2.82 29.27 0.47
N CYS A 154 -1.59 28.76 0.48
CA CYS A 154 -0.41 29.51 0.92
C CYS A 154 -0.08 30.74 0.05
N LYS A 155 -0.42 30.73 -1.25
CA LYS A 155 -0.17 31.89 -2.12
C LYS A 155 -1.08 33.04 -1.69
N ALA A 156 -2.38 32.78 -1.60
CA ALA A 156 -3.36 33.77 -1.18
C ALA A 156 -3.04 34.30 0.23
N LEU A 157 -2.58 33.43 1.13
CA LEU A 157 -2.15 33.84 2.46
C LEU A 157 -0.93 34.78 2.40
N LEU A 158 0.13 34.41 1.66
CA LEU A 158 1.34 35.23 1.56
C LEU A 158 1.10 36.55 0.83
N ASP A 159 0.26 36.55 -0.21
CA ASP A 159 -0.08 37.74 -1.00
C ASP A 159 -0.92 38.77 -0.20
N SER A 160 -1.61 38.33 0.85
CA SER A 160 -2.44 39.17 1.74
C SER A 160 -1.93 39.25 3.17
N LEU A 161 -0.68 38.83 3.40
CA LEU A 161 -0.12 38.68 4.74
C LEU A 161 0.20 40.05 5.34
N GLU A 162 -0.50 40.41 6.41
CA GLU A 162 -0.16 41.57 7.24
C GLU A 162 0.76 41.12 8.39
N PRO A 163 2.07 41.41 8.38
CA PRO A 163 3.01 40.89 9.38
C PRO A 163 2.67 41.29 10.81
N SER A 164 1.99 42.43 11.00
CA SER A 164 1.52 42.93 12.30
C SER A 164 0.40 42.07 12.90
N SER A 165 -0.30 41.28 12.08
CA SER A 165 -1.35 40.36 12.53
C SER A 165 -0.82 39.02 13.06
N LEU A 166 0.48 38.76 12.89
CA LEU A 166 1.10 37.49 13.24
C LEU A 166 1.59 37.47 14.68
N THR A 167 1.34 36.37 15.38
CA THR A 167 1.94 36.10 16.69
C THR A 167 3.19 35.24 16.49
N GLN A 168 4.34 35.71 16.98
CA GLN A 168 5.56 34.91 16.98
C GLN A 168 5.44 33.80 18.03
N LEU A 169 5.43 32.54 17.56
CA LEU A 169 5.30 31.37 18.44
C LEU A 169 6.63 31.00 19.12
N GLY A 170 7.75 31.22 18.44
CA GLY A 170 9.09 30.90 18.94
C GLY A 170 10.13 30.92 17.84
N GLU A 171 11.38 30.65 18.20
CA GLU A 171 12.51 30.53 17.27
C GLU A 171 12.88 29.06 17.09
N LEU A 172 13.17 28.66 15.85
CA LEU A 172 13.57 27.30 15.52
C LEU A 172 15.01 27.33 15.00
N LYS A 173 15.82 26.36 15.46
CA LYS A 173 17.11 26.09 14.82
C LYS A 173 16.85 25.38 13.50
N VAL A 174 17.36 25.96 12.42
CA VAL A 174 17.34 25.37 11.09
C VAL A 174 18.76 24.95 10.75
N GLY A 175 18.93 23.66 10.46
CA GLY A 175 20.22 23.09 10.08
C GLY A 175 20.60 23.42 8.64
N SER A 176 21.77 22.92 8.23
CA SER A 176 22.14 22.86 6.80
C SER A 176 21.79 21.47 6.23
N PRO A 177 21.81 21.29 4.89
CA PRO A 177 21.75 19.94 4.31
C PRO A 177 22.83 18.99 4.84
N LEU A 178 24.00 19.53 5.25
CA LEU A 178 25.10 18.77 5.84
C LEU A 178 24.80 18.34 7.28
N THR A 179 24.23 19.26 8.05
CA THR A 179 23.95 19.15 9.48
C THR A 179 22.48 19.45 9.75
N PRO A 180 21.56 18.51 9.46
CA PRO A 180 20.15 18.70 9.78
C PRO A 180 20.00 18.82 11.30
N VAL A 181 19.16 19.75 11.74
CA VAL A 181 18.90 20.02 13.15
C VAL A 181 17.41 19.86 13.41
N LYS A 182 17.07 19.19 14.50
CA LYS A 182 15.71 19.13 15.02
C LYS A 182 15.48 20.25 16.02
N SER A 183 14.28 20.81 16.03
CA SER A 183 13.85 21.84 16.97
C SER A 183 12.54 21.43 17.63
N ARG A 184 12.38 21.73 18.92
CA ARG A 184 11.13 21.56 19.68
C ARG A 184 10.73 22.90 20.27
N LEU A 185 9.43 23.16 20.23
CA LEU A 185 8.82 24.32 20.86
C LEU A 185 7.64 23.83 21.70
N ASP A 186 7.69 24.07 23.01
CA ASP A 186 6.60 23.76 23.91
C ASP A 186 5.71 25.01 24.03
N LEU A 187 4.50 24.95 23.47
CA LEU A 187 3.55 26.06 23.47
C LEU A 187 2.59 25.94 24.65
N ALA A 188 2.43 27.02 25.43
CA ALA A 188 1.46 27.07 26.52
C ALA A 188 0.00 26.93 26.04
N SER A 189 -0.27 27.41 24.82
CA SER A 189 -1.55 27.24 24.13
C SER A 189 -1.33 27.26 22.63
N PHE A 190 -1.92 26.31 21.91
CA PHE A 190 -1.99 26.31 20.46
C PHE A 190 -3.45 26.38 20.03
N SER A 191 -3.77 27.34 19.16
CA SER A 191 -5.10 27.44 18.56
C SER A 191 -5.20 26.40 17.44
N SER A 192 -6.03 25.38 17.64
CA SER A 192 -6.36 24.36 16.62
C SER A 192 -7.07 24.95 15.39
N ASN A 193 -7.38 26.25 15.40
CA ASN A 193 -7.95 27.01 14.28
C ASN A 193 -6.89 27.48 13.26
N THR A 194 -5.62 27.11 13.45
CA THR A 194 -4.52 27.50 12.57
C THR A 194 -4.40 26.54 11.38
N ARG A 195 -4.65 27.04 10.16
CA ARG A 195 -4.57 26.24 8.92
C ARG A 195 -3.17 26.19 8.29
N PHE A 196 -2.34 27.19 8.55
CA PHE A 196 -1.03 27.32 7.88
C PHE A 196 0.07 27.59 8.89
N ALA A 197 1.21 26.92 8.70
CA ALA A 197 2.45 27.22 9.40
C ALA A 197 3.25 28.24 8.57
N LEU A 198 3.71 29.31 9.22
CA LEU A 198 4.56 30.32 8.60
C LEU A 198 5.96 30.28 9.22
N LEU A 199 6.99 30.25 8.37
CA LEU A 199 8.38 30.36 8.79
C LEU A 199 8.98 31.63 8.19
N LYS A 200 9.51 32.51 9.04
CA LYS A 200 10.22 33.71 8.60
C LYS A 200 11.72 33.40 8.49
N LEU A 201 12.29 33.55 7.30
CA LEU A 201 13.74 33.38 7.08
C LEU A 201 14.37 34.74 6.76
N GLY A 202 15.18 35.27 7.67
CA GLY A 202 15.77 36.61 7.53
C GLY A 202 14.75 37.75 7.65
N SER A 203 15.06 38.90 7.06
CA SER A 203 14.28 40.13 7.23
C SER A 203 13.09 40.29 6.26
N LEU A 204 13.00 39.51 5.17
CA LEU A 204 12.14 39.88 4.03
C LEU A 204 11.15 38.82 3.53
N SER A 205 11.24 37.53 3.91
CA SER A 205 10.31 36.52 3.35
C SER A 205 9.74 35.54 4.38
N TYR A 206 8.45 35.25 4.21
CA TYR A 206 7.75 34.16 4.89
C TYR A 206 7.60 32.98 3.92
N MET A 207 7.87 31.79 4.42
CA MET A 207 7.47 30.54 3.81
C MET A 207 6.17 30.07 4.46
N CYS A 208 5.36 29.36 3.70
CA CYS A 208 4.08 28.84 4.15
C CYS A 208 3.97 27.35 3.85
N ALA A 209 3.40 26.59 4.80
CA ALA A 209 2.96 25.22 4.61
C ALA A 209 1.56 25.03 5.21
N GLU A 210 0.72 24.22 4.58
CA GLU A 210 -0.57 23.84 5.15
C GLU A 210 -0.37 22.85 6.30
N ILE A 211 -1.12 23.05 7.37
CA ILE A 211 -1.19 22.16 8.53
C ILE A 211 -2.33 21.17 8.26
N ILE A 212 -1.98 19.90 8.14
CA ILE A 212 -2.90 18.82 7.84
C ILE A 212 -2.93 17.87 9.03
N GLN A 213 -4.13 17.47 9.43
CA GLN A 213 -4.29 16.46 10.47
C GLN A 213 -3.68 15.14 9.99
N MET A 214 -2.84 14.53 10.83
CA MET A 214 -2.32 13.21 10.60
C MET A 214 -3.31 12.20 11.17
N ASP A 215 -4.10 11.61 10.28
CA ASP A 215 -5.00 10.54 10.69
C ASP A 215 -4.22 9.28 11.07
N ARG A 216 -4.75 8.57 12.06
CA ARG A 216 -4.24 7.24 12.42
C ARG A 216 -4.28 6.33 11.20
N LYS A 217 -3.26 5.49 11.04
CA LYS A 217 -3.27 4.44 10.02
C LYS A 217 -3.85 3.18 10.63
N GLU A 218 -4.95 2.71 10.06
CA GLU A 218 -5.51 1.38 10.32
C GLU A 218 -5.61 0.64 8.97
N VAL A 219 -4.88 -0.46 8.84
CA VAL A 219 -4.77 -1.23 7.60
C VAL A 219 -4.94 -2.71 7.88
N SER A 220 -5.45 -3.45 6.90
CA SER A 220 -5.75 -4.88 7.08
C SER A 220 -5.18 -5.73 5.95
N ALA A 221 -4.83 -6.97 6.29
CA ALA A 221 -4.54 -8.03 5.34
C ALA A 221 -5.60 -9.13 5.51
N LEU A 222 -6.53 -9.21 4.56
CA LEU A 222 -7.63 -10.17 4.56
C LEU A 222 -7.13 -11.53 4.07
N VAL A 223 -7.23 -12.56 4.90
CA VAL A 223 -6.91 -13.94 4.56
C VAL A 223 -8.23 -14.65 4.23
N ASN A 224 -8.37 -15.07 2.99
CA ASN A 224 -9.54 -15.82 2.53
C ASN A 224 -9.10 -16.77 1.41
N MET A 225 -8.27 -17.75 1.78
CA MET A 225 -7.73 -18.71 0.82
C MET A 225 -7.43 -20.08 1.43
N ARG A 226 -7.56 -21.16 0.63
CA ARG A 226 -7.26 -22.55 1.00
C ARG A 226 -7.94 -23.03 2.29
N GLY A 227 -9.19 -22.61 2.47
CA GLY A 227 -10.02 -22.91 3.62
C GLY A 227 -9.73 -22.05 4.86
N VAL A 228 -8.66 -21.25 4.89
CA VAL A 228 -8.34 -20.35 6.01
C VAL A 228 -9.00 -18.99 5.81
N LYS A 229 -9.75 -18.54 6.81
CA LYS A 229 -10.42 -17.23 6.84
C LYS A 229 -9.95 -16.39 8.01
N GLY A 230 -9.91 -15.08 7.82
CA GLY A 230 -9.61 -14.12 8.87
C GLY A 230 -8.84 -12.91 8.38
N TYR A 231 -8.14 -12.22 9.27
CA TYR A 231 -7.39 -11.03 8.94
C TYR A 231 -6.24 -10.75 9.93
N PHE A 232 -5.29 -9.96 9.44
CA PHE A 232 -4.38 -9.18 10.27
C PHE A 232 -4.82 -7.72 10.21
N LEU A 233 -4.92 -7.05 11.35
CA LEU A 233 -5.26 -5.63 11.45
C LEU A 233 -4.12 -4.91 12.16
N PHE A 234 -3.53 -3.93 11.50
CA PHE A 234 -2.44 -3.11 12.02
C PHE A 234 -2.94 -1.70 12.24
N ARG A 235 -2.69 -1.15 13.43
CA ARG A 235 -3.07 0.22 13.78
C ARG A 235 -1.89 0.96 14.41
N GLN A 236 -1.61 2.16 13.92
CA GLN A 236 -0.63 3.08 14.50
C GLN A 236 -1.19 4.50 14.45
N ASP A 237 -1.24 5.17 15.60
CA ASP A 237 -1.91 6.47 15.73
C ASP A 237 -1.08 7.61 15.11
N SER A 238 0.25 7.58 15.23
CA SER A 238 1.21 8.39 14.49
C SER A 238 2.60 7.71 14.47
N PRO A 239 3.62 8.24 13.78
CA PRO A 239 4.99 7.68 13.79
C PRO A 239 5.62 7.53 15.19
N PHE A 240 5.08 8.23 16.19
CA PHE A 240 5.60 8.28 17.56
C PHE A 240 4.91 7.29 18.50
N GLU A 241 3.83 6.64 18.07
CA GLU A 241 3.18 5.57 18.81
C GLU A 241 3.60 4.19 18.28
N VAL A 242 3.55 3.21 19.15
CA VAL A 242 3.77 1.79 18.81
C VAL A 242 2.60 1.23 18.02
N THR A 243 2.86 0.22 17.18
CA THR A 243 1.83 -0.42 16.36
C THR A 243 1.06 -1.45 17.18
N LYS A 244 -0.27 -1.44 17.08
CA LYS A 244 -1.14 -2.50 17.58
C LYS A 244 -1.45 -3.47 16.44
N LEU A 245 -1.20 -4.75 16.67
CA LEU A 245 -1.47 -5.83 15.72
C LEU A 245 -2.58 -6.71 16.30
N ARG A 246 -3.73 -6.79 15.63
CA ARG A 246 -4.76 -7.79 15.93
C ARG A 246 -4.74 -8.88 14.86
N VAL A 247 -4.69 -10.13 15.30
CA VAL A 247 -4.75 -11.31 14.43
C VAL A 247 -6.04 -12.05 14.76
N ASN A 248 -6.85 -12.34 13.75
CA ASN A 248 -8.02 -13.21 13.88
C ASN A 248 -8.01 -14.17 12.69
N LEU A 249 -7.70 -15.45 12.91
CA LEU A 249 -7.65 -16.48 11.88
C LEU A 249 -8.37 -17.74 12.35
N THR A 250 -9.08 -18.38 11.44
CA THR A 250 -9.88 -19.59 11.70
C THR A 250 -9.53 -20.70 10.71
N ASN A 251 -9.87 -21.93 11.05
CA ASN A 251 -9.66 -23.13 10.23
C ASN A 251 -8.18 -23.37 9.86
N LEU A 252 -7.27 -23.06 10.79
CA LEU A 252 -5.84 -23.25 10.62
C LEU A 252 -5.47 -24.75 10.54
N GLY A 253 -6.12 -25.57 11.37
CA GLY A 253 -6.08 -27.04 11.29
C GLY A 253 -4.68 -27.65 11.31
N SER A 254 -3.73 -27.04 12.03
CA SER A 254 -2.31 -27.44 12.07
C SER A 254 -1.59 -27.46 10.72
N ARG A 255 -2.14 -26.79 9.70
CA ARG A 255 -1.55 -26.69 8.35
C ARG A 255 -0.58 -25.53 8.20
N VAL A 256 -0.49 -24.68 9.22
CA VAL A 256 0.28 -23.43 9.23
C VAL A 256 1.29 -23.44 10.36
N GLY A 257 2.34 -22.63 10.22
CA GLY A 257 3.34 -22.41 11.25
C GLY A 257 3.76 -20.94 11.27
N PRO A 258 4.96 -20.59 10.77
CA PRO A 258 5.43 -19.20 10.73
C PRO A 258 4.60 -18.28 9.82
N TYR A 259 4.62 -16.99 10.10
CA TYR A 259 4.00 -15.92 9.33
C TYR A 259 4.85 -14.65 9.43
N HIS A 260 5.00 -13.98 8.28
CA HIS A 260 5.91 -12.85 8.10
C HIS A 260 5.27 -11.78 7.19
N ILE A 261 5.79 -10.57 7.25
CA ILE A 261 5.57 -9.55 6.22
C ILE A 261 6.65 -9.71 5.16
N HIS A 262 6.24 -9.69 3.90
CA HIS A 262 7.11 -9.86 2.74
C HIS A 262 7.28 -8.57 1.96
N HIS A 263 8.25 -8.53 1.03
CA HIS A 263 8.59 -7.30 0.31
C HIS A 263 7.46 -6.75 -0.57
N PHE A 264 6.78 -7.59 -1.34
CA PHE A 264 5.93 -7.14 -2.45
C PHE A 264 4.44 -7.32 -2.14
N PRO A 265 3.56 -6.51 -2.75
CA PRO A 265 2.12 -6.77 -2.76
C PRO A 265 1.79 -8.11 -3.42
N THR A 266 0.60 -8.65 -3.15
CA THR A 266 0.12 -9.82 -3.89
C THR A 266 -0.17 -9.46 -5.34
N PRO A 267 0.14 -10.34 -6.32
CA PRO A 267 -0.06 -10.04 -7.73
C PRO A 267 -1.56 -9.97 -8.08
N PRO A 268 -1.92 -9.33 -9.21
CA PRO A 268 -3.26 -9.48 -9.76
C PRO A 268 -3.57 -10.95 -10.04
N MET A 269 -4.80 -11.39 -9.79
CA MET A 269 -5.24 -12.77 -10.02
C MET A 269 -5.36 -13.09 -11.52
N ARG A 270 -4.21 -13.38 -12.16
CA ARG A 270 -4.09 -13.81 -13.57
C ARG A 270 -3.87 -15.30 -13.73
N SER A 271 -3.46 -15.97 -12.66
CA SER A 271 -3.10 -17.40 -12.62
C SER A 271 -3.78 -18.05 -11.41
N PRO A 272 -3.84 -19.40 -11.34
CA PRO A 272 -4.47 -20.08 -10.23
C PRO A 272 -3.90 -19.65 -8.86
N PRO A 273 -4.75 -19.53 -7.82
CA PRO A 273 -4.37 -19.11 -6.46
C PRO A 273 -3.19 -19.88 -5.83
N GLN A 274 -2.92 -21.08 -6.35
CA GLN A 274 -1.84 -21.95 -5.90
C GLN A 274 -0.45 -21.31 -6.05
N THR A 275 -0.25 -20.48 -7.08
CA THR A 275 1.04 -19.85 -7.37
C THR A 275 1.15 -18.41 -6.85
N THR A 276 0.04 -17.82 -6.38
CA THR A 276 -0.06 -16.42 -5.95
C THR A 276 0.97 -16.05 -4.88
N CYS A 277 1.26 -16.96 -3.95
CA CYS A 277 2.18 -16.70 -2.84
C CYS A 277 3.62 -17.14 -3.11
N SER A 278 4.00 -17.37 -4.37
CA SER A 278 5.37 -17.78 -4.73
C SER A 278 6.42 -16.70 -4.40
N ASN A 279 7.69 -17.10 -4.34
CA ASN A 279 8.79 -16.15 -4.12
C ASN A 279 8.81 -15.01 -5.14
N ASP A 280 8.54 -15.32 -6.40
CA ASP A 280 8.54 -14.33 -7.48
C ASP A 280 7.42 -13.30 -7.33
N ASN A 281 6.32 -13.68 -6.66
CA ASN A 281 5.17 -12.81 -6.49
C ASN A 281 5.26 -11.92 -5.24
N VAL A 282 5.64 -12.47 -4.09
CA VAL A 282 5.63 -11.73 -2.81
C VAL A 282 7.03 -11.36 -2.30
N GLY A 283 8.09 -11.94 -2.87
CA GLY A 283 9.47 -11.69 -2.45
C GLY A 283 9.86 -12.38 -1.13
N GLY A 284 11.04 -12.03 -0.60
CA GLY A 284 11.53 -12.47 0.71
C GLY A 284 10.86 -11.73 1.89
N HIS A 285 11.36 -11.99 3.09
CA HIS A 285 10.88 -11.33 4.32
C HIS A 285 11.30 -9.86 4.34
N TRP A 286 10.45 -9.00 4.91
CA TRP A 286 10.74 -7.58 5.03
C TRP A 286 11.82 -7.31 6.08
N ASN A 287 13.05 -7.04 5.62
CA ASN A 287 14.21 -6.85 6.49
C ASN A 287 15.00 -5.56 6.15
N PRO A 288 14.44 -4.37 6.43
CA PRO A 288 15.06 -3.08 6.06
C PRO A 288 16.38 -2.80 6.78
N PHE A 289 16.64 -3.47 7.91
CA PHE A 289 17.85 -3.29 8.70
C PHE A 289 18.92 -4.35 8.43
N GLY A 290 18.67 -5.28 7.50
CA GLY A 290 19.64 -6.30 7.09
C GLY A 290 20.04 -7.25 8.22
N MET A 291 19.10 -7.59 9.12
CA MET A 291 19.35 -8.55 10.20
C MET A 291 19.77 -9.91 9.64
N ASP A 292 20.86 -10.48 10.16
CA ASP A 292 21.28 -11.84 9.79
C ASP A 292 20.49 -12.86 10.61
N THR A 293 19.53 -13.52 9.95
CA THR A 293 18.69 -14.57 10.57
C THR A 293 19.44 -15.88 10.82
N LYS A 294 20.67 -16.01 10.30
CA LYS A 294 21.55 -17.17 10.55
C LYS A 294 22.49 -16.95 11.73
N ASP A 295 22.57 -15.73 12.25
CA ASP A 295 23.36 -15.45 13.44
C ASP A 295 22.82 -16.29 14.62
N PRO A 296 23.67 -17.04 15.35
CA PRO A 296 23.23 -17.82 16.51
C PRO A 296 22.54 -17.01 17.62
N THR A 297 22.73 -15.69 17.63
CA THR A 297 22.10 -14.75 18.56
C THR A 297 20.75 -14.24 18.07
N TYR A 298 20.36 -14.52 16.82
CA TYR A 298 19.02 -14.20 16.32
C TYR A 298 17.98 -14.99 17.12
N PRO A 299 16.98 -14.33 17.75
CA PRO A 299 16.08 -15.04 18.64
C PRO A 299 15.16 -16.00 17.87
N SER A 300 15.06 -17.25 18.33
CA SER A 300 14.30 -18.32 17.67
C SER A 300 12.80 -18.31 17.98
N GLY A 301 12.35 -17.42 18.86
CA GLY A 301 10.96 -17.31 19.29
C GLY A 301 10.73 -16.09 20.18
N PRO A 302 9.52 -15.94 20.76
CA PRO A 302 9.17 -14.78 21.56
C PRO A 302 10.03 -14.64 22.82
N GLY A 303 10.15 -13.42 23.32
CA GLY A 303 10.81 -13.14 24.60
C GLY A 303 12.06 -12.25 24.50
N SER A 304 12.55 -11.98 23.29
CA SER A 304 13.53 -10.90 23.06
C SER A 304 12.82 -9.58 22.79
N THR A 305 13.57 -8.49 22.70
CA THR A 305 13.02 -7.19 22.30
C THR A 305 12.77 -7.11 20.80
N HIS A 306 11.75 -6.36 20.39
CA HIS A 306 11.25 -6.37 19.00
C HIS A 306 12.24 -5.82 17.97
N ASP A 307 13.22 -5.04 18.40
CA ASP A 307 14.32 -4.54 17.57
C ASP A 307 15.37 -5.61 17.23
N ARG A 308 15.34 -6.79 17.88
CA ARG A 308 16.27 -7.91 17.62
C ARG A 308 15.84 -8.83 16.49
N TYR A 309 14.65 -8.61 15.94
CA TYR A 309 14.08 -9.40 14.85
C TYR A 309 14.08 -8.58 13.56
N GLU A 310 14.06 -9.25 12.41
CA GLU A 310 13.71 -8.55 11.17
C GLU A 310 12.30 -7.95 11.29
N VAL A 311 12.08 -6.78 10.66
CA VAL A 311 10.80 -6.04 10.76
C VAL A 311 9.61 -6.86 10.27
N GLY A 312 9.84 -7.82 9.37
CA GLY A 312 8.82 -8.72 8.86
C GLY A 312 8.54 -9.95 9.70
N ASP A 313 9.37 -10.30 10.69
CA ASP A 313 9.23 -11.55 11.44
C ASP A 313 8.25 -11.40 12.59
N LEU A 314 6.98 -11.69 12.28
CA LEU A 314 5.89 -11.60 13.24
C LEU A 314 5.82 -12.85 14.12
N SER A 315 6.18 -14.02 13.60
CA SER A 315 6.11 -15.28 14.35
C SER A 315 7.15 -15.38 15.46
N ALA A 316 8.39 -14.99 15.18
CA ALA A 316 9.42 -15.02 16.20
C ALA A 316 9.14 -13.96 17.29
N ARG A 317 8.46 -12.85 16.97
CA ARG A 317 8.03 -11.85 17.97
C ARG A 317 6.79 -12.27 18.77
N HIS A 318 5.74 -12.71 18.09
CA HIS A 318 4.39 -12.84 18.66
C HIS A 318 3.91 -14.29 18.79
N GLY A 319 4.76 -15.25 18.42
CA GLY A 319 4.52 -16.69 18.52
C GLY A 319 3.94 -17.28 17.23
N SER A 320 4.31 -18.54 16.96
CA SER A 320 3.88 -19.33 15.78
C SER A 320 2.37 -19.63 15.77
N LEU A 321 1.85 -19.95 14.58
CA LEU A 321 0.48 -20.49 14.38
C LEU A 321 0.43 -22.02 14.44
N GLU A 322 1.57 -22.68 14.59
CA GLU A 322 1.66 -24.14 14.62
C GLU A 322 0.81 -24.76 15.74
N GLY A 323 0.10 -25.85 15.41
CA GLY A 323 -0.78 -26.56 16.34
C GLY A 323 -2.09 -25.83 16.71
N LYS A 324 -2.33 -24.62 16.19
CA LYS A 324 -3.55 -23.86 16.47
C LYS A 324 -4.65 -24.20 15.47
N ALA A 325 -5.89 -24.28 15.94
CA ALA A 325 -7.09 -24.35 15.09
C ALA A 325 -7.65 -22.95 14.75
N VAL A 326 -7.54 -22.04 15.73
CA VAL A 326 -7.95 -20.64 15.68
C VAL A 326 -6.86 -19.79 16.32
N MET A 327 -6.65 -18.59 15.82
CA MET A 327 -5.78 -17.57 16.40
C MET A 327 -6.57 -16.30 16.60
N GLU A 328 -6.76 -15.87 17.85
CA GLU A 328 -7.25 -14.53 18.17
C GLU A 328 -6.35 -13.89 19.22
N ALA A 329 -5.65 -12.82 18.84
CA ALA A 329 -4.74 -12.12 19.74
C ALA A 329 -4.57 -10.65 19.35
N VAL A 330 -4.19 -9.83 20.33
CA VAL A 330 -3.79 -8.44 20.15
C VAL A 330 -2.40 -8.26 20.73
N PHE A 331 -1.49 -7.74 19.91
CA PHE A 331 -0.09 -7.49 20.24
C PHE A 331 0.22 -6.00 20.17
N THR A 332 1.26 -5.60 20.90
CA THR A 332 1.88 -4.28 20.78
C THR A 332 3.27 -4.49 20.21
N ASP A 333 3.57 -3.86 19.08
CA ASP A 333 4.82 -4.00 18.37
C ASP A 333 5.57 -2.67 18.33
N PHE A 334 6.83 -2.70 18.73
CA PHE A 334 7.70 -1.53 18.86
C PHE A 334 8.61 -1.34 17.62
N ASN A 335 8.51 -2.24 16.64
CA ASN A 335 9.37 -2.30 15.46
C ASN A 335 8.55 -2.72 14.21
N LEU A 336 7.35 -2.18 14.05
CA LEU A 336 6.45 -2.50 12.94
C LEU A 336 5.75 -1.23 12.39
N PRO A 337 6.50 -0.31 11.76
CA PRO A 337 5.97 1.00 11.39
C PRO A 337 4.91 0.92 10.28
N LEU A 338 3.88 1.76 10.37
CA LEU A 338 2.92 2.07 9.31
C LEU A 338 3.24 3.39 8.59
N PHE A 339 4.14 4.21 9.15
CA PHE A 339 4.59 5.48 8.58
C PHE A 339 6.07 5.42 8.16
N GLY A 340 6.45 6.30 7.24
CA GLY A 340 7.84 6.49 6.84
C GLY A 340 8.38 5.36 5.95
N GLN A 341 9.69 5.44 5.67
CA GLN A 341 10.36 4.61 4.66
C GLN A 341 10.26 3.10 4.93
N ASN A 342 10.18 2.70 6.20
CA ASN A 342 10.09 1.30 6.58
C ASN A 342 8.66 0.75 6.68
N SER A 343 7.66 1.55 6.30
CA SER A 343 6.25 1.20 6.39
C SER A 343 5.93 -0.15 5.72
N ILE A 344 5.05 -0.90 6.37
CA ILE A 344 4.53 -2.17 5.86
C ILE A 344 3.28 -2.03 4.97
N VAL A 345 2.73 -0.81 4.84
CA VAL A 345 1.54 -0.54 4.01
C VAL A 345 1.85 -0.84 2.54
N GLY A 346 0.93 -1.52 1.84
CA GLY A 346 1.09 -1.90 0.44
C GLY A 346 1.98 -3.14 0.19
N ARG A 347 2.47 -3.78 1.26
CA ARG A 347 3.19 -5.06 1.20
C ARG A 347 2.24 -6.24 1.36
N SER A 348 2.75 -7.43 1.68
CA SER A 348 1.92 -8.61 1.96
C SER A 348 2.29 -9.30 3.27
N VAL A 349 1.30 -9.94 3.89
CA VAL A 349 1.51 -10.95 4.93
C VAL A 349 1.54 -12.32 4.25
N VAL A 350 2.48 -13.18 4.63
CA VAL A 350 2.58 -14.56 4.16
C VAL A 350 2.55 -15.48 5.36
N ILE A 351 1.73 -16.53 5.29
CA ILE A 351 1.68 -17.62 6.26
C ILE A 351 2.29 -18.85 5.60
N HIS A 352 3.19 -19.50 6.31
CA HIS A 352 3.91 -20.70 5.89
C HIS A 352 3.28 -21.94 6.53
N ARG A 353 3.54 -23.10 5.92
CA ARG A 353 3.36 -24.39 6.58
C ARG A 353 4.44 -24.60 7.66
N PRO A 354 4.28 -25.59 8.55
CA PRO A 354 5.33 -25.93 9.53
C PRO A 354 6.70 -26.24 8.91
N ASP A 355 6.73 -26.77 7.68
CA ASP A 355 7.98 -27.03 6.94
C ASP A 355 8.64 -25.77 6.32
N GLY A 356 8.06 -24.58 6.54
CA GLY A 356 8.55 -23.31 6.02
C GLY A 356 8.09 -22.99 4.58
N THR A 357 7.34 -23.88 3.92
CA THR A 357 6.80 -23.59 2.58
C THR A 357 5.71 -22.54 2.64
N ARG A 358 5.72 -21.57 1.70
CA ARG A 358 4.68 -20.53 1.62
C ARG A 358 3.31 -21.18 1.34
N PHE A 359 2.30 -20.82 2.13
CA PHE A 359 0.97 -21.42 2.07
C PHE A 359 -0.12 -20.42 1.72
N LEU A 360 -0.20 -19.31 2.46
CA LEU A 360 -1.21 -18.26 2.30
C LEU A 360 -0.51 -16.91 2.15
N CYS A 361 -1.16 -15.97 1.49
CA CYS A 361 -0.69 -14.60 1.41
C CYS A 361 -1.88 -13.63 1.31
N ALA A 362 -1.69 -12.42 1.82
CA ALA A 362 -2.69 -11.38 1.80
C ALA A 362 -2.04 -10.01 1.62
N TYR A 363 -2.65 -9.17 0.78
CA TYR A 363 -2.24 -7.77 0.56
C TYR A 363 -2.53 -6.92 1.81
N ILE A 364 -1.57 -6.13 2.28
CA ILE A 364 -1.77 -5.15 3.36
C ILE A 364 -2.35 -3.87 2.75
N SER A 365 -3.64 -3.62 3.01
CA SER A 365 -4.41 -2.53 2.41
C SER A 365 -3.87 -1.14 2.72
N TYR A 366 -4.44 -0.14 2.07
CA TYR A 366 -4.28 1.27 2.45
C TYR A 366 -5.39 1.68 3.44
N PRO A 367 -5.17 2.71 4.27
CA PRO A 367 -6.16 3.17 5.26
C PRO A 367 -7.35 3.94 4.66
N GLY A 368 -7.39 4.10 3.33
CA GLY A 368 -8.45 4.80 2.61
C GLY A 368 -8.25 4.73 1.10
N GLU A 369 -9.05 5.48 0.34
CA GLU A 369 -8.89 5.60 -1.11
C GLU A 369 -7.53 6.19 -1.49
N VAL A 370 -7.02 5.76 -2.64
CA VAL A 370 -5.70 6.14 -3.14
C VAL A 370 -5.73 6.77 -4.53
N HIS A 371 -4.83 7.72 -4.76
CA HIS A 371 -4.36 8.09 -6.10
C HIS A 371 -3.28 7.12 -6.54
N VAL A 372 -3.30 6.74 -7.82
CA VAL A 372 -2.35 5.81 -8.38
C VAL A 372 -1.81 6.36 -9.68
N ALA A 373 -0.50 6.51 -9.78
CA ALA A 373 0.18 6.87 -11.02
C ALA A 373 0.96 5.65 -11.52
N ARG A 374 0.91 5.39 -12.84
CA ARG A 374 1.60 4.24 -13.44
C ARG A 374 2.34 4.65 -14.70
N ALA A 375 3.56 4.15 -14.82
CA ALA A 375 4.38 4.17 -16.01
C ALA A 375 4.57 2.75 -16.54
N THR A 376 4.03 2.46 -17.72
CA THR A 376 4.08 1.13 -18.35
C THR A 376 5.15 1.11 -19.44
N PHE A 377 6.15 0.28 -19.27
CA PHE A 377 7.26 0.10 -20.20
C PHE A 377 6.94 -1.03 -21.18
N ARG A 378 7.21 -0.81 -22.47
CA ARG A 378 6.92 -1.78 -23.55
C ARG A 378 8.14 -2.22 -24.34
N HIS A 379 9.21 -1.42 -24.37
CA HIS A 379 10.45 -1.72 -25.07
C HIS A 379 11.57 -0.72 -24.69
N PRO A 380 12.87 -1.12 -24.69
CA PRO A 380 13.38 -2.49 -24.61
C PRO A 380 13.17 -3.11 -23.23
N VAL A 381 12.97 -2.26 -22.22
CA VAL A 381 12.48 -2.64 -20.90
C VAL A 381 10.96 -2.82 -20.99
N VAL A 382 10.45 -3.86 -20.34
CA VAL A 382 9.03 -4.18 -20.21
C VAL A 382 8.62 -4.20 -18.75
N GLY A 383 7.33 -3.95 -18.51
CA GLY A 383 6.73 -4.03 -17.18
C GLY A 383 6.21 -2.68 -16.72
N MET A 384 6.27 -2.38 -15.42
CA MET A 384 5.66 -1.16 -14.89
C MET A 384 6.34 -0.63 -13.63
N VAL A 385 6.15 0.67 -13.43
CA VAL A 385 6.39 1.37 -12.17
C VAL A 385 5.05 1.96 -11.73
N GLN A 386 4.66 1.70 -10.49
CA GLN A 386 3.40 2.15 -9.90
C GLN A 386 3.67 2.91 -8.61
N PHE A 387 3.04 4.07 -8.48
CA PHE A 387 3.08 4.91 -7.30
C PHE A 387 1.68 4.99 -6.70
N VAL A 388 1.57 4.89 -5.38
CA VAL A 388 0.28 4.93 -4.68
C VAL A 388 0.37 5.89 -3.49
N GLN A 389 -0.58 6.82 -3.39
CA GLN A 389 -0.68 7.83 -2.31
C GLN A 389 -2.13 7.94 -1.84
N LEU A 390 -2.37 8.26 -0.56
CA LEU A 390 -3.73 8.47 -0.06
C LEU A 390 -4.35 9.74 -0.65
N LYS A 391 -5.62 9.66 -1.09
CA LYS A 391 -6.36 10.83 -1.58
C LYS A 391 -6.64 11.84 -0.47
N SER A 392 -6.90 11.35 0.74
CA SER A 392 -7.28 12.18 1.88
C SER A 392 -6.12 13.00 2.46
N ASN A 393 -4.86 12.61 2.19
CA ASN A 393 -3.69 13.27 2.75
C ASN A 393 -2.57 13.42 1.70
N PRO A 394 -2.38 14.61 1.10
CA PRO A 394 -1.35 14.84 0.08
C PRO A 394 0.08 14.78 0.64
N LEU A 395 0.27 14.77 1.96
CA LEU A 395 1.55 14.58 2.64
C LEU A 395 1.79 13.12 3.07
N SER A 396 0.88 12.19 2.74
CA SER A 396 1.08 10.79 3.06
C SER A 396 2.28 10.22 2.29
N ASP A 397 2.90 9.19 2.87
CA ASP A 397 3.90 8.38 2.19
C ASP A 397 3.39 7.89 0.82
N VAL A 398 4.32 7.69 -0.12
CA VAL A 398 4.07 7.16 -1.46
C VAL A 398 4.72 5.79 -1.56
N THR A 399 3.93 4.73 -1.72
CA THR A 399 4.50 3.41 -2.00
C THR A 399 4.82 3.31 -3.49
N VAL A 400 6.02 2.80 -3.81
CA VAL A 400 6.51 2.62 -5.18
C VAL A 400 6.72 1.13 -5.41
N PHE A 401 5.98 0.54 -6.33
CA PHE A 401 6.18 -0.85 -6.76
C PHE A 401 6.67 -0.88 -8.20
N MET A 402 7.69 -1.70 -8.47
CA MET A 402 8.30 -1.83 -9.78
C MET A 402 8.37 -3.31 -10.14
N ASP A 403 8.14 -3.61 -11.41
CA ASP A 403 8.37 -4.93 -12.02
C ASP A 403 8.92 -4.66 -13.42
N LEU A 404 10.24 -4.72 -13.58
CA LEU A 404 10.94 -4.29 -14.78
C LEU A 404 11.97 -5.33 -15.22
N SER A 405 11.98 -5.64 -16.50
CA SER A 405 12.94 -6.57 -17.11
C SER A 405 13.20 -6.20 -18.55
N TYR A 406 14.27 -6.69 -19.13
CA TYR A 406 14.40 -6.70 -20.58
C TYR A 406 13.34 -7.60 -21.20
N GLY A 407 12.63 -7.08 -22.20
CA GLY A 407 11.54 -7.80 -22.87
C GLY A 407 12.02 -8.90 -23.82
N ARG A 408 13.29 -8.88 -24.21
CA ARG A 408 13.90 -9.88 -25.09
C ARG A 408 14.78 -10.84 -24.28
N PRO A 409 14.53 -12.16 -24.34
CA PRO A 409 15.32 -13.15 -23.61
C PRO A 409 16.81 -13.20 -23.99
N SER A 410 17.16 -12.69 -25.18
CA SER A 410 18.54 -12.64 -25.68
C SER A 410 19.37 -11.46 -25.14
N GLU A 411 18.76 -10.53 -24.40
CA GLU A 411 19.48 -9.40 -23.81
C GLU A 411 20.39 -9.85 -22.67
N THR A 412 21.49 -9.13 -22.46
CA THR A 412 22.40 -9.38 -21.34
C THR A 412 21.88 -8.67 -20.10
N ALA A 413 21.89 -9.35 -18.96
CA ALA A 413 21.54 -8.71 -17.69
C ALA A 413 22.56 -7.60 -17.35
N THR A 414 22.06 -6.47 -16.88
CA THR A 414 22.83 -5.27 -16.56
C THR A 414 22.43 -4.72 -15.20
N ARG A 415 23.27 -3.84 -14.63
CA ARG A 415 23.13 -3.38 -13.25
C ARG A 415 23.28 -1.87 -13.14
N ASN A 416 22.92 -1.36 -11.96
CA ASN A 416 23.19 0.02 -11.57
C ASN A 416 22.56 1.06 -12.51
N HIS A 417 21.36 0.79 -13.02
CA HIS A 417 20.63 1.75 -13.83
C HIS A 417 20.08 2.86 -12.95
N HIS A 418 20.44 4.11 -13.25
CA HIS A 418 19.71 5.25 -12.73
C HIS A 418 18.35 5.37 -13.42
N TRP A 419 17.38 5.87 -12.68
CA TRP A 419 16.01 6.09 -13.08
C TRP A 419 15.46 7.32 -12.35
N HIS A 420 14.74 8.13 -13.11
CA HIS A 420 14.25 9.42 -12.65
C HIS A 420 12.85 9.71 -13.19
N ILE A 421 12.13 10.59 -12.51
CA ILE A 421 10.98 11.29 -13.09
C ILE A 421 11.50 12.52 -13.82
N HIS A 422 11.13 12.67 -15.08
CA HIS A 422 11.53 13.78 -15.93
C HIS A 422 10.45 14.86 -16.03
N MET A 423 10.80 16.03 -16.54
CA MET A 423 9.89 17.19 -16.57
C MET A 423 8.65 16.97 -17.45
N TYR A 424 8.80 16.32 -18.60
CA TYR A 424 7.75 16.26 -19.62
C TYR A 424 7.33 14.82 -19.92
N PRO A 425 6.10 14.63 -20.43
CA PRO A 425 5.73 13.35 -21.02
C PRO A 425 6.51 13.13 -22.33
N ILE A 426 6.53 11.89 -22.80
CA ILE A 426 7.04 11.50 -24.11
C ILE A 426 6.13 12.13 -25.17
N SER A 427 6.70 12.91 -26.08
CA SER A 427 5.96 13.62 -27.13
C SER A 427 6.15 13.02 -28.54
N SER A 428 6.79 11.85 -28.66
CA SER A 428 6.94 11.14 -29.93
C SER A 428 5.74 10.23 -30.22
N GLU A 429 5.42 9.99 -31.48
CA GLU A 429 4.18 9.32 -31.89
C GLU A 429 4.14 7.83 -31.51
N THR A 430 5.30 7.16 -31.39
CA THR A 430 5.33 5.74 -31.00
C THR A 430 6.37 5.40 -29.93
N ASP A 431 6.13 4.29 -29.23
CA ASP A 431 7.06 3.71 -28.24
C ASP A 431 8.36 3.17 -28.85
N ALA A 432 8.47 3.10 -30.18
CA ALA A 432 9.65 2.56 -30.87
C ALA A 432 10.58 3.65 -31.43
N ASP A 433 10.20 4.92 -31.34
CA ASP A 433 10.93 6.00 -31.98
C ASP A 433 12.34 6.15 -31.37
N LYS A 434 13.36 6.13 -32.25
CA LYS A 434 14.75 6.31 -31.84
C LYS A 434 14.90 7.69 -31.19
N GLY A 435 15.33 7.72 -29.93
CA GLY A 435 15.51 8.96 -29.18
C GLY A 435 14.22 9.54 -28.56
N ARG A 436 13.11 8.79 -28.53
CA ARG A 436 11.83 9.20 -27.90
C ARG A 436 11.99 9.80 -26.50
N CYS A 437 12.87 9.20 -25.70
CA CYS A 437 13.11 9.64 -24.33
C CYS A 437 13.77 11.01 -24.24
N GLY A 438 14.32 11.56 -25.33
CA GLY A 438 14.88 12.92 -25.38
C GLY A 438 13.83 14.01 -25.15
N THR A 439 12.58 13.77 -25.56
CA THR A 439 11.46 14.74 -25.43
C THR A 439 11.07 15.02 -23.98
N THR A 440 11.44 14.13 -23.06
CA THR A 440 11.08 14.21 -21.64
C THR A 440 11.80 15.34 -20.88
N GLY A 441 12.82 15.95 -21.47
CA GLY A 441 13.58 17.05 -20.86
C GLY A 441 14.48 16.59 -19.72
N ASP A 442 14.77 17.48 -18.78
CA ASP A 442 15.63 17.22 -17.61
C ASP A 442 14.89 16.48 -16.49
N HIS A 443 15.60 16.16 -15.41
CA HIS A 443 15.00 15.58 -14.21
C HIS A 443 14.01 16.58 -13.59
N TRP A 444 12.91 16.06 -13.02
CA TRP A 444 11.91 16.90 -12.38
C TRP A 444 12.44 17.48 -11.06
N ASN A 445 12.74 18.79 -11.06
CA ASN A 445 13.32 19.49 -9.93
C ASN A 445 12.55 20.79 -9.60
N PRO A 446 11.30 20.70 -9.10
CA PRO A 446 10.42 21.85 -8.88
C PRO A 446 10.89 22.79 -7.75
N PHE A 447 11.87 22.36 -6.95
CA PHE A 447 12.42 23.15 -5.84
C PHE A 447 13.84 23.66 -6.11
N ASN A 448 14.34 23.52 -7.34
CA ASN A 448 15.65 23.99 -7.77
C ASN A 448 16.80 23.51 -6.86
N VAL A 449 16.76 22.24 -6.44
CA VAL A 449 17.86 21.61 -5.70
C VAL A 449 19.12 21.68 -6.55
N ASN A 450 20.21 22.24 -6.01
CA ASN A 450 21.45 22.40 -6.75
C ASN A 450 22.21 21.06 -6.85
N THR A 451 22.02 20.36 -7.96
CA THR A 451 22.64 19.04 -8.21
C THR A 451 24.15 19.09 -8.48
N LYS A 452 24.71 20.29 -8.72
CA LYS A 452 26.15 20.49 -8.96
C LYS A 452 26.94 20.73 -7.68
N ASP A 453 26.26 21.00 -6.57
CA ASP A 453 26.92 21.20 -5.28
C ASP A 453 27.41 19.87 -4.71
N LEU A 454 28.57 19.88 -4.03
CA LEU A 454 29.14 18.68 -3.39
C LEU A 454 28.20 18.06 -2.35
N SER A 455 27.37 18.88 -1.68
CA SER A 455 26.38 18.42 -0.73
C SER A 455 25.32 17.50 -1.36
N TYR A 456 25.01 17.67 -2.66
CA TYR A 456 24.06 16.80 -3.34
C TYR A 456 24.56 15.37 -3.41
N ALA A 457 25.80 15.18 -3.88
CA ALA A 457 26.41 13.86 -3.97
C ALA A 457 26.56 13.17 -2.60
N LEU A 458 26.78 13.96 -1.54
CA LEU A 458 26.99 13.45 -0.18
C LEU A 458 25.68 13.16 0.58
N HIS A 459 24.60 13.88 0.29
CA HIS A 459 23.40 13.85 1.13
C HIS A 459 22.11 13.49 0.44
N CYS A 460 22.02 13.59 -0.89
CA CYS A 460 20.86 13.01 -1.56
C CYS A 460 20.91 11.48 -1.39
N GLY A 461 19.99 10.96 -0.57
CA GLY A 461 19.98 9.56 -0.16
C GLY A 461 18.72 9.17 0.61
N PRO A 462 18.53 7.87 0.89
CA PRO A 462 17.38 7.34 1.64
C PRO A 462 17.15 8.01 2.99
N SER A 463 18.22 8.33 3.72
CA SER A 463 18.15 8.95 5.04
C SER A 463 17.86 10.46 5.00
N ARG A 464 17.99 11.11 3.84
CA ARG A 464 17.82 12.56 3.64
C ARG A 464 17.15 12.83 2.28
N PRO A 465 15.91 12.34 2.06
CA PRO A 465 15.29 12.39 0.75
C PRO A 465 14.91 13.82 0.32
N PHE A 466 14.80 14.76 1.26
CA PHE A 466 14.62 16.19 1.00
C PHE A 466 15.86 16.89 0.43
N SER A 467 17.05 16.28 0.51
CA SER A 467 18.26 16.79 -0.13
C SER A 467 18.37 16.40 -1.60
N CYS A 468 17.47 15.55 -2.09
CA CYS A 468 17.39 15.13 -3.47
C CYS A 468 16.48 16.02 -4.29
N GLU A 469 16.77 16.15 -5.59
CA GLU A 469 15.75 16.65 -6.51
C GLU A 469 14.58 15.67 -6.54
N VAL A 470 13.38 16.18 -6.83
CA VAL A 470 12.15 15.40 -6.66
C VAL A 470 12.17 14.13 -7.53
N GLY A 471 12.62 14.27 -8.77
CA GLY A 471 12.70 13.20 -9.75
C GLY A 471 13.80 12.16 -9.51
N ASP A 472 14.79 12.39 -8.64
CA ASP A 472 15.90 11.46 -8.41
C ASP A 472 15.53 10.35 -7.42
N LEU A 473 14.77 9.38 -7.92
CA LEU A 473 14.35 8.21 -7.15
C LEU A 473 15.47 7.18 -7.00
N SER A 474 16.49 7.21 -7.85
CA SER A 474 17.65 6.32 -7.74
C SER A 474 18.46 6.60 -6.49
N LYS A 475 18.83 7.86 -6.27
CA LYS A 475 19.58 8.23 -5.08
C LYS A 475 18.72 8.19 -3.83
N LYS A 476 17.45 8.59 -3.90
CA LYS A 476 16.52 8.48 -2.76
C LYS A 476 16.30 7.03 -2.31
N HIS A 477 16.36 6.06 -3.21
CA HIS A 477 16.05 4.66 -2.91
C HIS A 477 17.19 3.75 -3.32
N SER A 478 17.16 3.27 -4.56
CA SER A 478 18.24 2.46 -5.13
C SER A 478 18.24 2.55 -6.66
N THR A 479 19.38 2.20 -7.26
CA THR A 479 19.46 1.87 -8.68
C THR A 479 18.69 0.59 -9.00
N LEU A 480 18.48 0.32 -10.29
CA LEU A 480 17.80 -0.87 -10.79
C LEU A 480 18.79 -1.83 -11.44
N ASP A 481 18.54 -3.12 -11.24
CA ASP A 481 19.18 -4.20 -12.00
C ASP A 481 18.16 -4.77 -12.98
N LEU A 482 18.55 -4.93 -14.25
CA LEU A 482 17.67 -5.39 -15.32
C LEU A 482 18.14 -6.76 -15.80
N GLY A 483 17.30 -7.78 -15.59
CA GLY A 483 17.47 -9.12 -16.14
C GLY A 483 16.45 -9.42 -17.24
N THR A 484 16.49 -10.64 -17.78
CA THR A 484 15.57 -11.13 -18.82
C THR A 484 14.40 -11.97 -18.29
N ARG A 485 14.42 -12.31 -17.00
CA ARG A 485 13.38 -13.12 -16.36
C ARG A 485 12.19 -12.23 -15.94
N VAL A 486 11.30 -11.97 -16.89
CA VAL A 486 10.08 -11.19 -16.68
C VAL A 486 9.26 -11.76 -15.51
N GLY A 487 8.89 -10.89 -14.58
CA GLY A 487 8.07 -11.24 -13.42
C GLY A 487 8.81 -11.99 -12.30
N GLY A 488 10.11 -12.26 -12.44
CA GLY A 488 10.91 -12.87 -11.38
C GLY A 488 11.13 -11.93 -10.19
N ALA A 489 11.41 -12.46 -9.00
CA ALA A 489 11.64 -11.64 -7.80
C ALA A 489 12.72 -10.56 -7.97
N SER A 490 13.79 -10.88 -8.72
CA SER A 490 14.91 -9.94 -8.97
C SER A 490 14.56 -8.78 -9.89
N ALA A 491 13.44 -8.87 -10.62
CA ALA A 491 12.92 -7.80 -11.47
C ALA A 491 12.07 -6.78 -10.70
N LYS A 492 11.78 -7.08 -9.42
CA LYS A 492 10.80 -6.34 -8.62
C LYS A 492 11.47 -5.55 -7.52
N HIS A 493 10.95 -4.35 -7.31
CA HIS A 493 11.37 -3.47 -6.23
C HIS A 493 10.14 -2.87 -5.54
N PHE A 494 10.26 -2.64 -4.23
CA PHE A 494 9.23 -1.94 -3.46
C PHE A 494 9.87 -0.97 -2.48
N PHE A 495 9.46 0.29 -2.57
CA PHE A 495 9.94 1.38 -1.72
C PHE A 495 8.78 2.16 -1.11
N THR A 496 9.07 2.88 -0.03
CA THR A 496 8.17 3.88 0.53
C THR A 496 8.89 5.23 0.52
N ASP A 497 8.44 6.13 -0.35
CA ASP A 497 8.96 7.50 -0.44
C ASP A 497 8.18 8.42 0.50
N THR A 498 8.91 9.12 1.38
CA THR A 498 8.32 9.95 2.42
C THR A 498 8.13 11.40 2.01
N THR A 499 8.42 11.75 0.75
CA THR A 499 8.48 13.15 0.29
C THR A 499 7.27 13.60 -0.52
N SER A 500 6.37 12.68 -0.91
CA SER A 500 4.96 12.93 -1.28
C SER A 500 4.71 13.80 -2.53
N TRP A 501 4.34 13.19 -3.66
CA TRP A 501 4.40 13.86 -4.98
C TRP A 501 3.19 13.68 -5.92
N LEU A 502 2.19 12.83 -5.60
CA LEU A 502 1.08 12.55 -6.53
C LEU A 502 0.01 13.65 -6.46
N SER A 503 -0.30 14.11 -5.25
CA SER A 503 -1.43 15.02 -4.98
C SER A 503 -1.02 16.48 -4.76
N LEU A 504 0.17 16.90 -5.20
CA LEU A 504 0.62 18.28 -4.96
C LEU A 504 -0.16 19.32 -5.79
N PRO A 505 -0.42 20.52 -5.24
CA PRO A 505 -1.06 21.62 -5.96
C PRO A 505 -0.29 22.07 -7.20
N ALA A 506 -1.00 22.75 -8.12
CA ALA A 506 -0.57 23.17 -9.46
C ALA A 506 0.80 23.91 -9.57
N ARG A 507 1.40 24.41 -8.48
CA ARG A 507 2.69 25.12 -8.52
C ARG A 507 3.93 24.21 -8.62
N SER A 508 3.95 23.06 -7.94
CA SER A 508 5.05 22.08 -8.06
C SER A 508 4.81 21.10 -9.22
N GLY A 509 3.56 21.01 -9.66
CA GLY A 509 3.06 20.04 -10.64
C GLY A 509 2.91 18.65 -10.02
N SER A 510 1.89 17.90 -10.41
CA SER A 510 1.80 16.48 -10.09
C SER A 510 2.90 15.70 -10.84
N MET A 511 3.21 14.50 -10.37
CA MET A 511 3.99 13.55 -11.17
C MET A 511 3.20 13.00 -12.37
N ILE A 512 1.86 13.05 -12.33
CA ILE A 512 1.00 12.68 -13.46
C ILE A 512 1.19 13.70 -14.58
N GLY A 513 1.25 13.22 -15.83
CA GLY A 513 1.57 14.02 -17.00
C GLY A 513 3.08 14.20 -17.23
N ARG A 514 3.92 13.48 -16.47
CA ARG A 514 5.38 13.41 -16.66
C ARG A 514 5.78 12.05 -17.21
N SER A 515 7.06 11.69 -17.10
CA SER A 515 7.57 10.39 -17.52
C SER A 515 8.61 9.84 -16.54
N VAL A 516 8.68 8.51 -16.45
CA VAL A 516 9.81 7.82 -15.82
C VAL A 516 10.81 7.46 -16.91
N VAL A 517 12.08 7.75 -16.69
CA VAL A 517 13.19 7.44 -17.60
C VAL A 517 14.18 6.54 -16.89
N ILE A 518 14.67 5.53 -17.60
CA ILE A 518 15.74 4.63 -17.16
C ILE A 518 16.97 4.92 -18.01
N HIS A 519 18.10 5.12 -17.35
CA HIS A 519 19.40 5.40 -17.94
C HIS A 519 20.18 4.11 -18.20
N SER A 520 21.27 4.21 -18.94
CA SER A 520 22.17 3.10 -19.22
C SER A 520 22.80 2.52 -17.95
N ALA A 521 23.31 1.30 -18.08
CA ALA A 521 23.93 0.55 -17.00
C ALA A 521 25.13 1.30 -16.39
N GLU A 522 25.52 0.90 -15.18
CA GLU A 522 26.68 1.46 -14.46
C GLU A 522 26.65 2.99 -14.31
N GLY A 523 25.44 3.53 -14.14
CA GLY A 523 25.20 4.96 -13.97
C GLY A 523 25.48 5.82 -15.21
N ALA A 524 25.60 5.23 -16.40
CA ALA A 524 25.89 5.97 -17.62
C ALA A 524 24.72 6.89 -18.03
N ALA A 525 25.04 8.11 -18.49
CA ALA A 525 24.06 9.16 -18.80
C ALA A 525 23.00 8.85 -19.88
N PRO A 526 23.27 8.07 -20.95
CA PRO A 526 22.29 7.83 -22.00
C PRO A 526 20.99 7.20 -21.48
N ARG A 527 19.86 7.51 -22.13
CA ARG A 527 18.52 7.00 -21.77
C ARG A 527 18.23 5.73 -22.57
N ILE A 528 17.83 4.65 -21.91
CA ILE A 528 17.53 3.37 -22.57
C ILE A 528 16.03 3.07 -22.67
N ALA A 529 15.22 3.58 -21.75
CA ALA A 529 13.79 3.37 -21.74
C ALA A 529 13.07 4.53 -21.05
N CYS A 530 11.82 4.75 -21.43
CA CYS A 530 10.95 5.72 -20.79
C CYS A 530 9.49 5.33 -20.94
N ALA A 531 8.65 5.82 -20.04
CA ALA A 531 7.21 5.65 -20.09
C ALA A 531 6.48 6.84 -19.43
N ASN A 532 5.32 7.21 -19.97
CA ASN A 532 4.49 8.28 -19.42
C ASN A 532 3.86 7.86 -18.08
N LEU A 533 3.81 8.80 -17.13
CA LEU A 533 3.09 8.68 -15.88
C LEU A 533 1.66 9.16 -16.07
N THR A 534 0.74 8.21 -16.02
CA THR A 534 -0.71 8.45 -16.20
C THR A 534 -1.47 7.99 -14.95
N GLU A 535 -2.66 8.54 -14.72
CA GLU A 535 -3.50 8.08 -13.62
C GLU A 535 -4.00 6.65 -13.89
N VAL A 536 -4.03 5.80 -12.86
CA VAL A 536 -4.73 4.51 -12.92
C VAL A 536 -6.13 4.71 -12.41
N ARG A 537 -7.11 4.54 -13.29
CA ARG A 537 -8.53 4.60 -12.95
C ARG A 537 -8.93 3.30 -12.26
N MET A 538 -9.40 3.40 -11.01
CA MET A 538 -9.90 2.23 -10.29
C MET A 538 -11.15 1.70 -10.99
N PRO A 539 -11.27 0.38 -11.23
CA PRO A 539 -12.40 -0.18 -11.93
C PRO A 539 -13.66 -0.13 -11.06
N ALA A 540 -14.77 0.26 -11.69
CA ALA A 540 -16.11 0.19 -11.14
C ALA A 540 -17.04 -0.36 -12.23
N ALA A 541 -18.01 -1.18 -11.83
CA ALA A 541 -19.00 -1.75 -12.73
C ALA A 541 -20.37 -1.88 -12.05
N VAL A 542 -21.42 -1.84 -12.85
CA VAL A 542 -22.81 -1.93 -12.43
C VAL A 542 -23.56 -2.89 -13.34
N LEU A 543 -24.68 -3.45 -12.89
CA LEU A 543 -25.54 -4.21 -13.78
C LEU A 543 -26.26 -3.28 -14.75
N GLY A 544 -26.34 -3.72 -16.00
CA GLY A 544 -27.17 -3.17 -17.04
C GLY A 544 -28.66 -3.51 -16.85
N PRO A 545 -29.49 -3.27 -17.89
CA PRO A 545 -30.88 -3.64 -17.88
C PRO A 545 -31.08 -5.14 -17.65
N TRP A 546 -32.10 -5.50 -16.87
CA TRP A 546 -32.43 -6.91 -16.62
C TRP A 546 -33.26 -7.52 -17.75
N HIS A 547 -32.85 -8.69 -18.21
CA HIS A 547 -33.52 -9.50 -19.23
C HIS A 547 -34.08 -10.81 -18.64
N GLY A 548 -34.95 -11.50 -19.39
CA GLY A 548 -35.55 -12.77 -18.99
C GLY A 548 -36.93 -12.66 -18.33
N PRO A 549 -37.63 -13.80 -18.14
CA PRO A 549 -39.05 -13.84 -17.77
C PRO A 549 -39.36 -13.59 -16.28
N GLY A 550 -38.35 -13.52 -15.41
CA GLY A 550 -38.54 -13.28 -13.98
C GLY A 550 -38.80 -11.82 -13.61
N VAL A 551 -39.12 -11.58 -12.33
CA VAL A 551 -39.35 -10.22 -11.78
C VAL A 551 -38.23 -9.75 -10.84
N SER A 552 -37.18 -10.57 -10.65
CA SER A 552 -36.01 -10.24 -9.83
C SER A 552 -35.32 -8.99 -10.39
N ARG A 553 -35.07 -8.00 -9.56
CA ARG A 553 -34.56 -6.69 -9.96
C ARG A 553 -33.58 -6.18 -8.93
N GLY A 554 -32.98 -5.04 -9.21
CA GLY A 554 -32.06 -4.39 -8.29
C GLY A 554 -30.72 -4.15 -8.96
N GLN A 555 -29.68 -3.99 -8.14
CA GLN A 555 -28.34 -3.63 -8.59
C GLN A 555 -27.29 -4.43 -7.83
N ILE A 556 -26.22 -4.80 -8.53
CA ILE A 556 -24.95 -5.17 -7.90
C ILE A 556 -23.91 -4.19 -8.45
N ARG A 557 -23.25 -3.46 -7.54
CA ARG A 557 -22.12 -2.61 -7.90
C ARG A 557 -20.83 -3.31 -7.50
N PHE A 558 -19.91 -3.40 -8.44
CA PHE A 558 -18.57 -3.94 -8.26
C PHE A 558 -17.57 -2.78 -8.24
N SER A 559 -16.60 -2.78 -7.33
CA SER A 559 -15.54 -1.76 -7.31
C SER A 559 -14.24 -2.27 -6.67
N GLN A 560 -13.11 -1.62 -6.96
CA GLN A 560 -11.84 -1.80 -6.23
C GLN A 560 -11.37 -0.45 -5.66
N ALA A 561 -10.98 -0.41 -4.39
CA ALA A 561 -10.55 0.83 -3.73
C ALA A 561 -9.06 1.18 -3.96
N PHE A 562 -8.25 0.19 -4.33
CA PHE A 562 -6.82 0.33 -4.57
C PHE A 562 -6.30 -0.79 -5.50
N PRO A 563 -5.12 -0.63 -6.12
CA PRO A 563 -4.56 -1.62 -7.04
C PRO A 563 -4.41 -3.00 -6.38
N GLN A 564 -4.81 -4.06 -7.09
CA GLN A 564 -4.70 -5.45 -6.62
C GLN A 564 -5.48 -5.73 -5.31
N GLY A 565 -6.34 -4.80 -4.89
CA GLY A 565 -7.27 -5.03 -3.79
C GLY A 565 -8.38 -6.02 -4.14
N PRO A 566 -9.11 -6.54 -3.15
CA PRO A 566 -10.27 -7.38 -3.41
C PRO A 566 -11.37 -6.59 -4.13
N THR A 567 -12.21 -7.29 -4.88
CA THR A 567 -13.43 -6.73 -5.47
C THR A 567 -14.48 -6.59 -4.39
N MET A 568 -14.92 -5.35 -4.17
CA MET A 568 -16.06 -5.02 -3.33
C MET A 568 -17.33 -5.15 -4.14
N MET A 569 -18.31 -5.87 -3.59
CA MET A 569 -19.62 -6.09 -4.20
C MET A 569 -20.71 -5.54 -3.30
N ASP A 570 -21.38 -4.47 -3.72
CA ASP A 570 -22.57 -3.94 -3.07
C ASP A 570 -23.81 -4.55 -3.73
N VAL A 571 -24.43 -5.53 -3.07
CA VAL A 571 -25.57 -6.29 -3.57
C VAL A 571 -26.86 -5.69 -3.02
N SER A 572 -27.80 -5.36 -3.90
CA SER A 572 -29.16 -4.94 -3.55
C SER A 572 -30.15 -5.54 -4.55
N LEU A 573 -30.74 -6.69 -4.22
CA LEU A 573 -31.68 -7.41 -5.08
C LEU A 573 -33.06 -7.50 -4.40
N ALA A 574 -34.11 -7.45 -5.20
CA ALA A 574 -35.51 -7.52 -4.76
C ALA A 574 -36.37 -8.28 -5.77
N GLY A 575 -37.59 -8.64 -5.38
CA GLY A 575 -38.50 -9.40 -6.26
C GLY A 575 -38.03 -10.84 -6.48
N LEU A 576 -37.21 -11.37 -5.57
CA LEU A 576 -36.70 -12.75 -5.61
C LEU A 576 -37.82 -13.78 -5.40
N SER A 577 -38.92 -13.35 -4.73
CA SER A 577 -40.16 -14.11 -4.56
C SER A 577 -39.97 -15.51 -3.97
N SER A 578 -38.90 -15.74 -3.20
CA SER A 578 -38.49 -17.07 -2.70
C SER A 578 -38.29 -18.14 -3.79
N ARG A 579 -38.18 -17.71 -5.06
CA ARG A 579 -37.98 -18.58 -6.22
C ARG A 579 -36.54 -18.53 -6.73
N ALA A 580 -35.76 -17.54 -6.30
CA ALA A 580 -34.36 -17.40 -6.66
C ALA A 580 -33.49 -18.43 -5.92
N GLY A 581 -32.53 -18.99 -6.63
CA GLY A 581 -31.53 -19.94 -6.13
C GLY A 581 -30.14 -19.32 -6.13
N GLY A 582 -29.26 -19.84 -6.99
CA GLY A 582 -27.90 -19.33 -7.17
C GLY A 582 -27.83 -18.09 -8.06
N TYR A 583 -26.69 -17.40 -8.03
CA TYR A 583 -26.40 -16.28 -8.92
C TYR A 583 -24.90 -16.21 -9.20
N HIS A 584 -24.56 -16.08 -10.49
CA HIS A 584 -23.21 -16.26 -11.00
C HIS A 584 -22.91 -15.22 -12.06
N VAL A 585 -21.64 -14.84 -12.20
CA VAL A 585 -21.12 -14.22 -13.41
C VAL A 585 -20.86 -15.31 -14.44
N HIS A 586 -21.40 -15.15 -15.64
CA HIS A 586 -21.25 -16.05 -16.78
C HIS A 586 -20.16 -15.57 -17.73
N MET A 587 -19.78 -16.40 -18.69
CA MET A 587 -18.62 -16.12 -19.55
C MET A 587 -18.84 -14.96 -20.53
N LEU A 588 -20.02 -14.86 -21.15
CA LEU A 588 -20.27 -13.88 -22.22
C LEU A 588 -21.25 -12.78 -21.79
N PRO A 589 -21.18 -11.59 -22.41
CA PRO A 589 -22.25 -10.60 -22.33
C PRO A 589 -23.53 -11.11 -23.01
N ILE A 590 -24.65 -10.47 -22.73
CA ILE A 590 -25.96 -10.80 -23.28
C ILE A 590 -26.01 -10.36 -24.74
N SER A 591 -26.20 -11.32 -25.64
CA SER A 591 -26.57 -11.06 -27.02
C SER A 591 -28.06 -10.69 -27.13
N THR A 592 -28.37 -9.76 -28.02
CA THR A 592 -29.75 -9.37 -28.37
C THR A 592 -30.45 -10.37 -29.28
N THR A 593 -29.74 -11.40 -29.76
CA THR A 593 -30.28 -12.48 -30.60
C THR A 593 -30.60 -13.71 -29.76
N GLY A 594 -31.77 -14.32 -29.99
CA GLY A 594 -32.23 -15.50 -29.25
C GLY A 594 -32.75 -15.18 -27.84
N GLU A 595 -32.78 -16.19 -26.97
CA GLU A 595 -33.19 -16.02 -25.57
C GLU A 595 -32.02 -15.42 -24.74
N PRO A 596 -32.17 -14.22 -24.14
CA PRO A 596 -31.07 -13.44 -23.56
C PRO A 596 -30.21 -14.15 -22.51
N CYS A 597 -30.82 -15.04 -21.72
CA CYS A 597 -30.13 -15.71 -20.63
C CYS A 597 -29.79 -17.17 -20.96
N SER A 598 -30.09 -17.69 -22.15
CA SER A 598 -29.91 -19.11 -22.49
C SER A 598 -28.44 -19.56 -22.44
N ASP A 599 -28.21 -20.88 -22.31
CA ASP A 599 -26.87 -21.48 -22.33
C ASP A 599 -26.10 -21.11 -23.60
N SER A 600 -26.77 -21.09 -24.76
CA SER A 600 -26.16 -20.71 -26.03
C SER A 600 -25.79 -19.22 -26.14
N ASN A 601 -26.38 -18.37 -25.29
CA ASN A 601 -26.17 -16.92 -25.35
C ASN A 601 -25.04 -16.49 -24.40
N VAL A 602 -25.19 -16.73 -23.09
CA VAL A 602 -24.22 -16.25 -22.09
C VAL A 602 -23.19 -17.31 -21.66
N MET A 603 -23.30 -18.55 -22.19
CA MET A 603 -22.44 -19.70 -21.88
C MET A 603 -22.46 -20.09 -20.39
N ASP A 604 -21.51 -20.91 -19.96
CA ASP A 604 -21.37 -21.42 -18.60
C ASP A 604 -20.91 -20.33 -17.61
N HIS A 605 -20.76 -20.73 -16.34
CA HIS A 605 -20.22 -19.88 -15.29
C HIS A 605 -18.79 -19.45 -15.62
N PHE A 606 -18.43 -18.23 -15.18
CA PHE A 606 -17.09 -17.70 -15.39
C PHE A 606 -16.07 -18.41 -14.47
N ASN A 607 -15.30 -19.33 -15.05
CA ASN A 607 -14.31 -20.14 -14.35
C ASN A 607 -12.91 -20.09 -15.03
N PRO A 608 -12.22 -18.93 -15.03
CA PRO A 608 -10.96 -18.73 -15.74
C PRO A 608 -9.79 -19.55 -15.17
N PHE A 609 -9.94 -20.10 -13.97
CA PHE A 609 -8.91 -20.89 -13.29
C PHE A 609 -9.19 -22.38 -13.33
N SER A 610 -10.23 -22.81 -14.06
CA SER A 610 -10.63 -24.21 -14.19
C SER A 610 -10.82 -24.91 -12.84
N TRP A 611 -11.43 -24.21 -11.87
CA TRP A 611 -11.74 -24.78 -10.57
C TRP A 611 -12.67 -25.98 -10.74
N ASN A 612 -12.37 -27.08 -10.02
CA ASN A 612 -13.24 -28.25 -10.02
C ASN A 612 -14.46 -27.99 -9.13
N VAL A 613 -15.59 -27.69 -9.77
CA VAL A 613 -16.86 -27.36 -9.08
C VAL A 613 -17.30 -28.46 -8.11
N SER A 614 -17.02 -29.73 -8.41
CA SER A 614 -17.38 -30.86 -7.53
C SER A 614 -16.58 -30.91 -6.22
N ALA A 615 -15.46 -30.18 -6.16
CA ALA A 615 -14.66 -30.03 -4.94
C ALA A 615 -15.06 -28.78 -4.12
N SER A 616 -16.00 -27.97 -4.63
CA SER A 616 -16.46 -26.78 -3.91
C SER A 616 -17.21 -27.20 -2.65
N PRO A 617 -16.96 -26.56 -1.51
CA PRO A 617 -17.71 -26.83 -0.30
C PRO A 617 -19.13 -26.22 -0.39
N ALA A 618 -19.95 -26.44 0.64
CA ALA A 618 -21.32 -25.93 0.65
C ALA A 618 -21.35 -24.39 0.56
N PRO A 619 -22.36 -23.78 -0.10
CA PRO A 619 -22.46 -22.33 -0.24
C PRO A 619 -22.21 -21.55 1.07
N GLY A 620 -21.34 -20.55 1.01
CA GLY A 620 -20.95 -19.68 2.14
C GLY A 620 -19.88 -20.26 3.08
N SER A 621 -19.53 -21.55 2.95
CA SER A 621 -18.65 -22.23 3.91
C SER A 621 -17.16 -22.09 3.57
N GLY A 622 -16.76 -22.36 2.32
CA GLY A 622 -15.38 -22.29 1.83
C GLY A 622 -14.80 -20.90 1.65
N THR A 623 -13.51 -20.84 1.36
CA THR A 623 -12.82 -19.59 0.96
C THR A 623 -13.09 -19.24 -0.50
N VAL A 624 -12.88 -17.98 -0.88
CA VAL A 624 -13.25 -17.48 -2.23
C VAL A 624 -12.47 -18.13 -3.38
N ASP A 625 -11.34 -18.78 -3.09
CA ASP A 625 -10.54 -19.58 -4.02
C ASP A 625 -11.03 -21.03 -4.16
N GLU A 626 -12.00 -21.47 -3.35
CA GLU A 626 -12.59 -22.81 -3.37
C GLU A 626 -13.88 -22.89 -4.21
N TYR A 627 -14.12 -21.90 -5.07
CA TYR A 627 -15.25 -21.81 -5.99
C TYR A 627 -14.80 -21.23 -7.33
N GLU A 628 -15.66 -21.34 -8.34
CA GLU A 628 -15.46 -20.64 -9.61
C GLU A 628 -15.36 -19.13 -9.38
N ALA A 629 -14.55 -18.41 -10.18
CA ALA A 629 -14.36 -16.98 -9.97
C ALA A 629 -15.68 -16.19 -10.04
N GLY A 630 -16.59 -16.62 -10.92
CA GLY A 630 -17.93 -16.05 -11.09
C GLY A 630 -19.00 -16.58 -10.12
N ASP A 631 -18.72 -17.57 -9.26
CA ASP A 631 -19.74 -18.17 -8.40
C ASP A 631 -19.95 -17.36 -7.11
N ILE A 632 -20.87 -16.38 -7.16
CA ILE A 632 -21.15 -15.49 -6.03
C ILE A 632 -21.93 -16.25 -4.95
N SER A 633 -22.95 -17.01 -5.35
CA SER A 633 -23.78 -17.76 -4.40
C SER A 633 -23.02 -18.84 -3.65
N GLY A 634 -22.10 -19.55 -4.31
CA GLY A 634 -21.22 -20.52 -3.67
C GLY A 634 -20.32 -19.85 -2.64
N LYS A 635 -19.73 -18.70 -2.96
CA LYS A 635 -18.83 -18.00 -2.05
C LYS A 635 -19.53 -17.37 -0.84
N PHE A 636 -20.71 -16.77 -1.04
CA PHE A 636 -21.32 -15.86 -0.07
C PHE A 636 -22.73 -16.26 0.39
N GLY A 637 -23.28 -17.35 -0.15
CA GLY A 637 -24.60 -17.88 0.21
C GLY A 637 -25.64 -17.71 -0.89
N MET A 638 -26.65 -18.58 -0.86
CA MET A 638 -27.74 -18.66 -1.84
C MET A 638 -28.79 -17.55 -1.64
N LEU A 639 -29.58 -17.26 -2.67
CA LEU A 639 -30.76 -16.37 -2.59
C LEU A 639 -32.05 -17.11 -2.21
N THR A 640 -31.97 -18.39 -1.87
CA THR A 640 -33.10 -19.24 -1.50
C THR A 640 -33.85 -18.65 -0.31
N ASP A 641 -35.18 -18.72 -0.37
CA ASP A 641 -36.11 -18.21 0.66
C ASP A 641 -36.05 -16.69 0.92
N GLN A 642 -35.27 -15.95 0.13
CA GLN A 642 -35.20 -14.49 0.20
C GLN A 642 -36.24 -13.86 -0.73
N ASN A 643 -36.85 -12.75 -0.31
CA ASN A 643 -37.62 -11.87 -1.20
C ASN A 643 -36.78 -10.66 -1.65
N GLN A 644 -35.87 -10.22 -0.78
CA GLN A 644 -34.92 -9.14 -1.01
C GLN A 644 -33.62 -9.43 -0.25
N THR A 645 -32.50 -8.94 -0.76
CA THR A 645 -31.20 -9.00 -0.07
C THR A 645 -30.45 -7.68 -0.27
N GLN A 646 -29.81 -7.20 0.79
CA GLN A 646 -28.92 -6.05 0.75
C GLN A 646 -27.70 -6.32 1.62
N THR A 647 -26.52 -6.41 1.00
CA THR A 647 -25.29 -6.83 1.68
C THR A 647 -24.07 -6.38 0.90
N GLN A 648 -22.91 -6.38 1.56
CA GLN A 648 -21.62 -6.09 0.95
C GLN A 648 -20.67 -7.28 1.12
N TYR A 649 -19.94 -7.61 0.05
CA TYR A 649 -18.94 -8.67 0.06
C TYR A 649 -17.58 -8.17 -0.43
N LEU A 650 -16.53 -8.87 -0.01
CA LEU A 650 -15.15 -8.68 -0.49
C LEU A 650 -14.65 -10.00 -1.08
N ASP A 651 -14.22 -9.97 -2.33
CA ASP A 651 -13.73 -11.14 -3.05
C ASP A 651 -12.32 -10.89 -3.62
N GLY A 652 -11.32 -11.54 -3.03
CA GLY A 652 -9.92 -11.50 -3.50
C GLY A 652 -9.64 -12.39 -4.72
N ASN A 653 -10.62 -13.19 -5.17
CA ASN A 653 -10.52 -14.13 -6.29
C ASN A 653 -11.49 -13.78 -7.44
N MET A 654 -12.00 -12.55 -7.48
CA MET A 654 -12.86 -12.04 -8.55
C MET A 654 -12.21 -10.83 -9.22
N PRO A 655 -11.45 -11.01 -10.31
CA PRO A 655 -10.74 -9.89 -10.95
C PRO A 655 -11.69 -8.91 -11.64
N MET A 656 -11.44 -7.61 -11.51
CA MET A 656 -12.13 -6.56 -12.29
C MET A 656 -11.26 -5.95 -13.40
N THR A 657 -10.00 -6.36 -13.50
CA THR A 657 -9.03 -5.88 -14.49
C THR A 657 -8.23 -7.03 -15.07
N GLY A 658 -7.62 -6.78 -16.23
CA GLY A 658 -6.84 -7.74 -16.98
C GLY A 658 -7.69 -8.81 -17.68
N PRO A 659 -7.04 -9.87 -18.19
CA PRO A 659 -7.68 -10.84 -19.07
C PRO A 659 -8.81 -11.65 -18.41
N ASN A 660 -8.80 -11.75 -17.08
CA ASN A 660 -9.80 -12.49 -16.30
C ASN A 660 -10.83 -11.56 -15.65
N SER A 661 -10.98 -10.32 -16.15
CA SER A 661 -11.98 -9.39 -15.63
C SER A 661 -13.40 -9.94 -15.78
N ILE A 662 -14.25 -9.69 -14.77
CA ILE A 662 -15.70 -9.91 -14.84
C ILE A 662 -16.45 -8.82 -15.62
N VAL A 663 -15.82 -7.67 -15.86
CA VAL A 663 -16.43 -6.55 -16.58
C VAL A 663 -16.58 -6.91 -18.06
N GLY A 664 -17.73 -6.59 -18.65
CA GLY A 664 -18.08 -6.98 -20.02
C GLY A 664 -18.65 -8.40 -20.13
N ARG A 665 -18.99 -9.03 -19.01
CA ARG A 665 -19.69 -10.32 -18.95
C ARG A 665 -21.13 -10.12 -18.48
N SER A 666 -21.86 -11.19 -18.18
CA SER A 666 -23.22 -11.12 -17.65
C SER A 666 -23.32 -11.76 -16.27
N LEU A 667 -24.21 -11.21 -15.43
CA LEU A 667 -24.69 -11.82 -14.21
C LEU A 667 -26.00 -12.56 -14.51
N VAL A 668 -26.14 -13.79 -14.02
CA VAL A 668 -27.38 -14.57 -14.11
C VAL A 668 -27.85 -14.93 -12.71
N VAL A 669 -29.14 -14.69 -12.45
CA VAL A 669 -29.86 -15.24 -11.30
C VAL A 669 -30.60 -16.50 -11.76
N HIS A 670 -30.48 -17.58 -11.01
CA HIS A 670 -31.13 -18.86 -11.28
C HIS A 670 -32.37 -19.03 -10.40
N TYR A 671 -33.29 -19.88 -10.84
CA TYR A 671 -34.34 -20.44 -10.01
C TYR A 671 -33.76 -21.48 -9.04
N THR A 672 -34.54 -21.86 -8.02
CA THR A 672 -34.20 -22.94 -7.08
C THR A 672 -33.95 -24.30 -7.74
N ASN A 673 -34.51 -24.54 -8.92
CA ASN A 673 -34.27 -25.75 -9.72
C ASN A 673 -33.05 -25.65 -10.65
N GLY A 674 -32.28 -24.56 -10.58
CA GLY A 674 -31.08 -24.33 -11.39
C GLY A 674 -31.32 -23.68 -12.75
N SER A 675 -32.56 -23.61 -13.25
CA SER A 675 -32.83 -22.94 -14.53
C SER A 675 -32.63 -21.44 -14.44
N ARG A 676 -32.27 -20.79 -15.55
CA ARG A 676 -31.91 -19.37 -15.55
C ARG A 676 -33.16 -18.49 -15.47
N MET A 677 -33.18 -17.57 -14.50
CA MET A 677 -34.34 -16.73 -14.21
C MET A 677 -34.27 -15.39 -14.94
N ARG A 678 -33.19 -14.64 -14.70
CA ARG A 678 -32.92 -13.35 -15.31
C ARG A 678 -31.43 -13.11 -15.39
N CYS A 679 -31.03 -12.22 -16.28
CA CYS A 679 -29.65 -11.85 -16.48
C CYS A 679 -29.50 -10.36 -16.76
N ALA A 680 -28.33 -9.81 -16.46
CA ALA A 680 -27.96 -8.44 -16.78
C ALA A 680 -26.45 -8.37 -17.04
N ASP A 681 -26.01 -7.55 -17.98
CA ASP A 681 -24.57 -7.35 -18.23
C ASP A 681 -23.89 -6.64 -17.07
N VAL A 682 -22.65 -7.00 -16.78
CA VAL A 682 -21.75 -6.31 -15.86
C VAL A 682 -21.01 -5.24 -16.66
N LEU A 683 -21.56 -4.03 -16.67
CA LEU A 683 -21.10 -2.92 -17.48
C LEU A 683 -20.13 -2.06 -16.68
N ALA A 684 -19.02 -1.64 -17.31
CA ALA A 684 -18.12 -0.66 -16.72
C ALA A 684 -18.90 0.64 -16.42
N GLU A 685 -18.67 1.22 -15.24
CA GLU A 685 -19.25 2.51 -14.89
C GLU A 685 -18.60 3.61 -15.75
N ASN A 686 -19.43 4.53 -16.26
CA ASN A 686 -18.92 5.66 -17.05
C ASN A 686 -18.16 6.61 -16.12
N ALA A 687 -16.87 6.79 -16.38
CA ALA A 687 -16.11 7.81 -15.67
C ALA A 687 -16.59 9.20 -16.10
N THR A 688 -16.70 10.12 -15.14
CA THR A 688 -17.23 11.47 -15.39
C THR A 688 -16.38 12.30 -16.35
N ASP A 689 -15.08 12.02 -16.41
CA ASP A 689 -14.06 12.64 -17.25
C ASP A 689 -13.56 11.69 -18.37
N GLY A 690 -14.22 10.54 -18.56
CA GLY A 690 -13.86 9.53 -19.55
C GLY A 690 -14.68 9.64 -20.84
N HIS A 691 -14.06 9.24 -21.95
CA HIS A 691 -14.71 9.13 -23.24
C HIS A 691 -14.58 7.71 -23.78
N TRP A 692 -15.69 7.12 -24.22
CA TRP A 692 -15.65 5.80 -24.85
C TRP A 692 -15.14 5.89 -26.27
N VAL A 693 -14.18 5.03 -26.58
CA VAL A 693 -13.69 4.75 -27.92
C VAL A 693 -14.11 3.34 -28.30
N PHE A 694 -14.69 3.21 -29.49
CA PHE A 694 -15.09 1.94 -30.07
C PHE A 694 -14.40 1.73 -31.42
N ALA A 695 -13.89 0.54 -31.66
CA ALA A 695 -13.44 0.11 -32.98
C ALA A 695 -14.14 -1.19 -33.36
N LYS A 696 -14.55 -1.34 -34.61
CA LYS A 696 -15.27 -2.53 -35.09
C LYS A 696 -14.66 -3.03 -36.40
N ALA A 697 -14.16 -4.25 -36.38
CA ALA A 697 -13.78 -4.99 -37.58
C ALA A 697 -14.94 -5.87 -38.04
N VAL A 698 -15.19 -5.94 -39.34
CA VAL A 698 -16.26 -6.77 -39.94
C VAL A 698 -15.65 -7.72 -40.96
N PHE A 699 -15.83 -9.02 -40.74
CA PHE A 699 -15.37 -10.09 -41.59
C PHE A 699 -16.50 -10.55 -42.51
N LYS A 700 -16.22 -10.72 -43.80
CA LYS A 700 -17.22 -11.05 -44.85
C LYS A 700 -16.77 -12.15 -45.83
N SER A 701 -15.66 -12.83 -45.57
CA SER A 701 -15.06 -13.81 -46.49
C SER A 701 -15.11 -15.21 -45.86
N THR A 702 -14.01 -15.96 -45.82
CA THR A 702 -13.89 -17.29 -45.19
C THR A 702 -14.39 -17.32 -43.74
N VAL A 703 -14.23 -16.19 -43.04
CA VAL A 703 -14.85 -15.92 -41.74
C VAL A 703 -15.87 -14.79 -41.95
N THR A 704 -17.05 -14.94 -41.36
CA THR A 704 -18.06 -13.88 -41.24
C THR A 704 -18.25 -13.51 -39.79
N GLY A 705 -18.59 -12.25 -39.52
CA GLY A 705 -18.85 -11.77 -38.17
C GLY A 705 -18.12 -10.47 -37.86
N THR A 706 -18.00 -10.13 -36.59
CA THR A 706 -17.45 -8.86 -36.12
C THR A 706 -16.54 -9.02 -34.91
N VAL A 707 -15.56 -8.13 -34.80
CA VAL A 707 -14.76 -7.96 -33.60
C VAL A 707 -14.89 -6.51 -33.17
N THR A 708 -15.37 -6.29 -31.95
CA THR A 708 -15.58 -4.97 -31.38
C THR A 708 -14.62 -4.74 -30.23
N LEU A 709 -13.91 -3.63 -30.27
CA LEU A 709 -13.04 -3.15 -29.22
C LEU A 709 -13.72 -1.96 -28.54
N SER A 710 -13.72 -1.93 -27.21
CA SER A 710 -14.19 -0.78 -26.44
C SER A 710 -13.24 -0.44 -25.29
N GLN A 711 -13.04 0.86 -25.05
CA GLN A 711 -12.17 1.37 -23.99
C GLN A 711 -12.60 2.79 -23.61
N GLN A 712 -12.47 3.16 -22.33
CA GLN A 712 -12.54 4.56 -21.90
C GLN A 712 -11.15 5.20 -21.97
N THR A 713 -11.07 6.37 -22.60
CA THR A 713 -9.86 7.20 -22.69
C THR A 713 -10.07 8.52 -21.95
N PHE A 714 -8.97 9.14 -21.50
CA PHE A 714 -9.00 10.32 -20.63
C PHE A 714 -8.04 11.40 -21.13
N LEU A 715 -8.31 12.66 -20.76
CA LEU A 715 -7.51 13.81 -21.17
C LEU A 715 -6.07 13.79 -20.65
N ASP A 716 -5.80 13.09 -19.56
CA ASP A 716 -4.45 12.91 -19.00
C ASP A 716 -3.63 11.84 -19.74
N GLY A 717 -4.19 11.24 -20.79
CA GLY A 717 -3.59 10.15 -21.56
C GLY A 717 -3.72 8.77 -20.92
N SER A 718 -4.39 8.66 -19.76
CA SER A 718 -4.75 7.37 -19.18
C SER A 718 -5.88 6.70 -19.98
N TYR A 719 -6.07 5.41 -19.72
CA TYR A 719 -7.12 4.61 -20.33
C TYR A 719 -7.54 3.44 -19.41
N SER A 720 -8.78 3.01 -19.54
CA SER A 720 -9.28 1.78 -18.91
C SER A 720 -8.69 0.55 -19.58
N ASP A 721 -8.95 -0.64 -19.03
CA ASP A 721 -8.71 -1.87 -19.80
C ASP A 721 -9.53 -1.88 -21.10
N ILE A 722 -8.98 -2.55 -22.11
CA ILE A 722 -9.63 -2.78 -23.39
C ILE A 722 -10.54 -4.01 -23.26
N THR A 723 -11.80 -3.87 -23.65
CA THR A 723 -12.71 -5.01 -23.82
C THR A 723 -12.76 -5.39 -25.30
N LEU A 724 -12.53 -6.67 -25.60
CA LEU A 724 -12.62 -7.24 -26.94
C LEU A 724 -13.78 -8.23 -27.00
N GLU A 725 -14.81 -7.89 -27.76
CA GLU A 725 -15.94 -8.76 -28.07
C GLU A 725 -15.74 -9.38 -29.45
N VAL A 726 -15.80 -10.71 -29.52
CA VAL A 726 -15.50 -11.48 -30.73
C VAL A 726 -16.71 -12.33 -31.10
N ASP A 727 -17.40 -11.98 -32.18
CA ASP A 727 -18.49 -12.74 -32.77
C ASP A 727 -18.11 -13.12 -34.20
N VAL A 728 -17.38 -14.23 -34.39
CA VAL A 728 -16.96 -14.70 -35.71
C VAL A 728 -17.32 -16.16 -35.93
N ARG A 729 -17.63 -16.53 -37.17
CA ARG A 729 -17.95 -17.89 -37.59
C ARG A 729 -17.39 -18.20 -38.98
N ALA A 730 -17.09 -19.47 -39.23
CA ALA A 730 -16.72 -19.93 -40.56
C ALA A 730 -17.90 -19.77 -41.53
N SER A 731 -17.62 -19.27 -42.73
CA SER A 731 -18.65 -19.00 -43.75
C SER A 731 -19.05 -20.23 -44.57
N GLN A 732 -18.30 -21.33 -44.45
CA GLN A 732 -18.66 -22.64 -44.95
C GLN A 732 -18.62 -23.63 -43.79
N VAL A 733 -19.54 -24.60 -43.79
CA VAL A 733 -19.50 -25.74 -42.86
C VAL A 733 -18.24 -26.53 -43.16
N LEU A 734 -17.20 -26.36 -42.36
CA LEU A 734 -16.06 -27.26 -42.35
C LEU A 734 -16.50 -28.51 -41.59
N ASP A 735 -16.62 -29.65 -42.29
CA ASP A 735 -16.74 -30.96 -41.66
C ASP A 735 -15.44 -31.24 -40.88
N VAL A 736 -15.38 -30.82 -39.62
CA VAL A 736 -14.27 -31.13 -38.72
C VAL A 736 -14.71 -32.28 -37.82
N SER A 737 -14.35 -33.50 -38.22
CA SER A 737 -14.39 -34.66 -37.33
C SER A 737 -13.32 -34.49 -36.24
N MET A 738 -13.73 -34.12 -35.03
CA MET A 738 -12.81 -34.01 -33.89
C MET A 738 -12.54 -35.39 -33.26
N HIS A 739 -11.29 -35.86 -33.39
CA HIS A 739 -10.72 -36.90 -32.53
C HIS A 739 -9.64 -36.27 -31.62
N GLY A 740 -9.94 -36.10 -30.34
CA GLY A 740 -8.95 -35.87 -29.28
C GLY A 740 -9.27 -34.72 -28.30
N PRO A 741 -8.84 -34.81 -27.02
CA PRO A 741 -9.18 -33.83 -25.98
C PRO A 741 -8.35 -32.53 -26.11
N LEU A 742 -9.02 -31.40 -25.86
CA LEU A 742 -8.47 -30.04 -25.88
C LEU A 742 -7.47 -29.81 -24.73
N ALA A 743 -6.23 -29.43 -25.07
CA ALA A 743 -5.23 -28.95 -24.13
C ALA A 743 -5.11 -27.42 -24.19
N SER A 744 -4.87 -26.80 -23.04
CA SER A 744 -4.68 -25.37 -22.81
C SER A 744 -3.52 -24.77 -23.61
N VAL A 745 -3.71 -23.58 -24.22
CA VAL A 745 -2.60 -22.79 -24.77
C VAL A 745 -2.64 -21.36 -24.22
N GLN A 746 -1.58 -20.99 -23.52
CA GLN A 746 -1.18 -19.61 -23.23
C GLN A 746 -0.17 -19.15 -24.30
N SER A 747 -0.26 -17.87 -24.69
CA SER A 747 0.61 -17.08 -25.58
C SER A 747 0.16 -16.93 -27.05
N LEU A 748 0.20 -15.66 -27.48
CA LEU A 748 -0.20 -15.13 -28.78
C LEU A 748 1.07 -14.92 -29.63
N LEU A 749 1.23 -15.72 -30.69
CA LEU A 749 2.24 -15.56 -31.74
C LEU A 749 1.71 -16.19 -33.04
N ILE A 750 1.96 -15.52 -34.16
CA ILE A 750 1.30 -15.71 -35.47
C ILE A 750 2.14 -16.67 -36.32
N ASP A 751 1.57 -17.82 -36.72
CA ASP A 751 2.11 -18.66 -37.79
C ASP A 751 0.95 -19.28 -38.58
N THR A 752 0.94 -19.08 -39.90
CA THR A 752 -0.05 -19.64 -40.82
C THR A 752 0.45 -20.96 -41.38
N THR A 753 0.36 -22.03 -40.58
CA THR A 753 0.24 -23.39 -41.11
C THR A 753 -0.89 -24.12 -40.41
N THR A 754 -1.90 -24.49 -41.19
CA THR A 754 -3.14 -25.13 -40.77
C THR A 754 -2.90 -26.50 -40.15
N LYS A 755 -3.29 -26.70 -38.88
CA LYS A 755 -3.66 -28.04 -38.38
C LYS A 755 -4.72 -28.14 -37.27
N ASN A 756 -5.11 -27.08 -36.54
CA ASN A 756 -5.97 -27.24 -35.33
C ASN A 756 -7.24 -26.35 -35.22
N GLY A 757 -7.80 -25.83 -36.31
CA GLY A 757 -9.16 -25.24 -36.25
C GLY A 757 -9.35 -24.00 -35.34
N HIS A 758 -8.28 -23.27 -35.01
CA HIS A 758 -8.37 -22.02 -34.24
C HIS A 758 -8.41 -20.80 -35.17
N ILE A 759 -9.35 -19.88 -34.93
CA ILE A 759 -9.36 -18.54 -35.54
C ILE A 759 -8.51 -17.62 -34.65
N VAL A 760 -7.43 -17.05 -35.19
CA VAL A 760 -6.56 -16.11 -34.48
C VAL A 760 -6.78 -14.72 -35.08
N ILE A 761 -7.18 -13.76 -34.24
CA ILE A 761 -7.40 -12.36 -34.63
C ILE A 761 -6.12 -11.58 -34.35
N VAL A 762 -5.59 -10.90 -35.37
CA VAL A 762 -4.44 -9.99 -35.27
C VAL A 762 -4.96 -8.57 -35.54
N ILE A 763 -4.72 -7.65 -34.61
CA ILE A 763 -5.05 -6.21 -34.75
C ILE A 763 -3.76 -5.45 -35.01
#